data_AF-A0A2G8IR32-F1
#
_entry.id   AF-A0A2G8IR32-F1
#
_cell.length_a   1.000
_cell.length_b   1.000
_cell.length_c   1.000
_cell.angle_alpha   90.00
_cell.angle_beta   90.00
_cell.angle_gamma   90.00
#
_symmetry.space_group_name_H-M   'P 1'
#
loop_
_entity.id
_entity.type
_entity.pdbx_description
1 polymer ?
#
loop_
_entity_poly.entity_id
_entity_poly.type
_entity_poly.pdbx_seq_one_letter_code
_entity_poly.pdbx_strand_id
1 'polypeptide(L)'
;MKRILSIRMICCLVLVIFSLQSLLPGMMAAEQARASEKKETVWKQMKPMKIKKARQLIGETVTVSGIVTADQSAIGNGKLSTYIQDKTAGINIYSAQPKSFPELKAGMKVTVTGKVASYKGLIEIVPVQNRLKVDAVNQTLPAPKRVSIQQLETDQAGKYEGRLVKVKGYVESKPDQPAGGGYNVVIIDKKYHSTILRVMADTGAIDQVKTGKWYEFTGVLSRYDTLQMLPRHKDDVKLLKRQPKPPKIKKEYQATVDRVVDGDTIHLKKPVLGTTKVRFVNMDTPETYHKPKNELDQNQLRFGQQATDYLKTLLSSGDKVTLKIGPEAKDGYGRLLAQVKTKKGVNTNLELVKKGYAPTYFIWPVGDEKDYHTFQQAVKEAKEKGLGIWNEADPLLEQPFEFRAREQKKGLARYVGDSSAKTYVSPENWKDVDVDKRVFFASKEEAEQAGYQPAEEPSEVPLTILSINDLHGKIDQEYELDIKGDGSKGMYGRMDYVAAYMKQKQAAHKNTITVHAGDMIGGSSPVSSLLQDEPTVELMENIGFDVGTVGNHEFDEGVDELLRILNGGDHPKGTKGYDGQNFPLICANCEYKDTGKPLLPAYEIIDVEGIPVAFIGVVTKSAAGMVMPEGIKDIQFTDEVKAVNEGTTELKQKGVKAIAVLAHMTASQNGDTITGESAKLAKEGDDEIDVIFAGHNHEVVNGEVNGKLIVQAFEYGKAIGEVSVTLDRKTKDIVKKSANIQYVDQSSIEKDKEAAAILAHYGKEVEPIISEVVGEAGVKMEGGYSNDGDTPLGNLIADGMRYSMKSDFAMMNGGGIRQNLEKGPITWGDLFNIQPFGNVLVKLEIKGKDLVEIIEAQISPQFGPDYSISGFSYSYDPLTYQVVDLKLPDGSAVAFDQTYTLTVNNFMATATGSKYAPIGRLGKNAETGPEDLEATVAFVKSFEGASIVYQKEGRIQKAKQEEKAAAS
;
A
#
# COMPACT_ATOMS: atom_id res chain seq x y z
N MET A 1 40.90 -15.73 -62.99
CA MET A 1 39.86 -14.73 -63.40
C MET A 1 38.59 -14.71 -62.54
N LYS A 2 38.30 -15.68 -61.65
CA LYS A 2 37.08 -15.65 -60.81
C LYS A 2 37.15 -14.86 -59.48
N ARG A 3 38.33 -14.37 -59.05
CA ARG A 3 38.48 -13.56 -57.81
C ARG A 3 38.44 -12.03 -58.01
N ILE A 4 38.51 -11.53 -59.25
CA ILE A 4 38.51 -10.08 -59.53
C ILE A 4 37.09 -9.54 -59.82
N LEU A 5 36.14 -10.40 -60.21
CA LEU A 5 34.74 -9.99 -60.42
C LEU A 5 33.97 -9.77 -59.11
N SER A 6 34.28 -10.51 -58.05
CA SER A 6 33.51 -10.44 -56.79
C SER A 6 33.78 -9.16 -55.98
N ILE A 7 34.99 -8.60 -56.08
CA ILE A 7 35.38 -7.39 -55.32
C ILE A 7 34.81 -6.12 -55.99
N ARG A 8 34.72 -6.07 -57.33
CA ARG A 8 34.08 -4.95 -58.03
C ARG A 8 32.58 -4.88 -57.81
N MET A 9 31.91 -6.02 -57.63
CA MET A 9 30.46 -6.07 -57.43
C MET A 9 30.08 -5.64 -56.00
N ILE A 10 30.92 -5.95 -55.00
CA ILE A 10 30.72 -5.49 -53.61
C ILE A 10 31.03 -3.99 -53.46
N CYS A 11 32.08 -3.47 -54.10
CA CYS A 11 32.36 -2.03 -54.09
C CYS A 11 31.27 -1.19 -54.79
N CYS A 12 30.70 -1.68 -55.89
CA CYS A 12 29.56 -1.00 -56.54
C CYS A 12 28.30 -1.01 -55.67
N LEU A 13 28.01 -2.10 -54.96
CA LEU A 13 26.83 -2.18 -54.09
C LEU A 13 26.95 -1.25 -52.87
N VAL A 14 28.14 -1.15 -52.26
CA VAL A 14 28.40 -0.26 -51.12
C VAL A 14 28.36 1.22 -51.53
N LEU A 15 28.86 1.58 -52.72
CA LEU A 15 28.75 2.94 -53.26
C LEU A 15 27.31 3.35 -53.62
N VAL A 16 26.48 2.40 -54.07
CA VAL A 16 25.04 2.65 -54.36
C VAL A 16 24.24 2.80 -53.06
N ILE A 17 24.56 2.04 -52.01
CA ILE A 17 23.89 2.14 -50.70
C ILE A 17 24.26 3.45 -49.99
N PHE A 18 25.53 3.87 -50.01
CA PHE A 18 25.94 5.17 -49.44
C PHE A 18 25.37 6.37 -50.20
N SER A 19 25.23 6.28 -51.53
CA SER A 19 24.60 7.35 -52.32
C SER A 19 23.08 7.42 -52.11
N LEU A 20 22.39 6.30 -51.92
CA LEU A 20 20.97 6.26 -51.55
C LEU A 20 20.70 6.78 -50.12
N GLN A 21 21.57 6.50 -49.15
CA GLN A 21 21.46 7.06 -47.78
C GLN A 21 21.67 8.57 -47.71
N SER A 22 22.48 9.15 -48.61
CA SER A 22 22.67 10.61 -48.70
C SER A 22 21.50 11.35 -49.37
N LEU A 23 20.65 10.65 -50.13
CA LEU A 23 19.50 11.22 -50.86
C LEU A 23 18.18 11.16 -50.06
N LEU A 24 18.07 10.25 -49.09
CA LEU A 24 16.88 10.06 -48.25
C LEU A 24 16.47 11.32 -47.44
N PRO A 25 17.38 12.07 -46.79
CA PRO A 25 17.02 13.32 -46.11
C PRO A 25 16.53 14.40 -47.08
N GLY A 26 17.14 14.49 -48.27
CA GLY A 26 16.75 15.45 -49.32
C GLY A 26 15.39 15.12 -49.94
N MET A 27 15.07 13.84 -50.13
CA MET A 27 13.76 13.39 -50.61
C MET A 27 12.66 13.60 -49.55
N MET A 28 12.91 13.30 -48.27
CA MET A 28 11.96 13.60 -47.20
C MET A 28 11.73 15.10 -47.02
N ALA A 29 12.78 15.93 -47.13
CA ALA A 29 12.65 17.39 -47.09
C ALA A 29 11.87 17.93 -48.30
N ALA A 30 12.10 17.39 -49.50
CA ALA A 30 11.36 17.76 -50.70
C ALA A 30 9.89 17.31 -50.64
N GLU A 31 9.60 16.17 -50.01
CA GLU A 31 8.25 15.64 -49.82
C GLU A 31 7.50 16.42 -48.73
N GLN A 32 8.18 16.80 -47.64
CA GLN A 32 7.65 17.74 -46.64
C GLN A 32 7.40 19.13 -47.21
N ALA A 33 8.29 19.64 -48.07
CA ALA A 33 8.11 20.92 -48.76
C ALA A 33 6.95 20.87 -49.76
N ARG A 34 6.79 19.78 -50.53
CA ARG A 34 5.62 19.57 -51.40
C ARG A 34 4.33 19.39 -50.61
N ALA A 35 4.38 18.73 -49.46
CA ALA A 35 3.24 18.59 -48.55
C ALA A 35 2.88 19.93 -47.89
N SER A 36 3.87 20.78 -47.55
CA SER A 36 3.62 22.12 -47.03
C SER A 36 3.08 23.05 -48.11
N GLU A 37 3.61 23.01 -49.35
CA GLU A 37 3.07 23.76 -50.49
C GLU A 37 1.63 23.33 -50.83
N LYS A 38 1.33 22.02 -50.84
CA LYS A 38 -0.06 21.53 -51.03
C LYS A 38 -0.98 21.99 -49.90
N LYS A 39 -0.55 21.90 -48.63
CA LYS A 39 -1.32 22.41 -47.49
C LYS A 39 -1.52 23.92 -47.55
N GLU A 40 -0.50 24.67 -47.93
CA GLU A 40 -0.55 26.13 -48.07
C GLU A 40 -1.47 26.56 -49.22
N THR A 41 -1.49 25.79 -50.31
CA THR A 41 -2.42 26.00 -51.44
C THR A 41 -3.87 25.73 -51.04
N VAL A 42 -4.13 24.65 -50.29
CA VAL A 42 -5.45 24.34 -49.74
C VAL A 42 -5.91 25.44 -48.77
N TRP A 43 -5.03 25.91 -47.87
CA TRP A 43 -5.37 26.96 -46.90
C TRP A 43 -5.56 28.34 -47.53
N LYS A 44 -4.86 28.67 -48.64
CA LYS A 44 -5.10 29.91 -49.42
C LYS A 44 -6.50 29.93 -50.08
N GLN A 45 -7.11 28.78 -50.33
CA GLN A 45 -8.44 28.67 -50.96
C GLN A 45 -9.62 28.59 -49.98
N MET A 46 -9.38 28.42 -48.68
CA MET A 46 -10.46 28.31 -47.68
C MET A 46 -11.14 29.67 -47.44
N LYS A 47 -12.38 29.82 -47.91
CA LYS A 47 -13.21 31.00 -47.62
C LYS A 47 -13.71 30.98 -46.17
N PRO A 48 -13.78 32.14 -45.48
CA PRO A 48 -14.33 32.20 -44.13
C PRO A 48 -15.77 31.69 -44.06
N MET A 49 -16.04 30.73 -43.18
CA MET A 49 -17.38 30.22 -42.90
C MET A 49 -18.02 30.92 -41.70
N LYS A 50 -19.32 30.68 -41.49
CA LYS A 50 -20.05 31.20 -40.33
C LYS A 50 -19.58 30.52 -39.05
N ILE A 51 -19.38 31.31 -37.99
CA ILE A 51 -18.87 30.80 -36.70
C ILE A 51 -19.81 29.71 -36.13
N LYS A 52 -21.13 29.86 -36.33
CA LYS A 52 -22.10 28.84 -35.88
C LYS A 52 -21.84 27.46 -36.49
N LYS A 53 -21.41 27.40 -37.76
CA LYS A 53 -21.06 26.14 -38.44
C LYS A 53 -19.70 25.63 -37.97
N ALA A 54 -18.73 26.52 -37.82
CA ALA A 54 -17.39 26.17 -37.32
C ALA A 54 -17.43 25.50 -35.94
N ARG A 55 -18.29 25.98 -35.03
CA ARG A 55 -18.48 25.39 -33.70
C ARG A 55 -18.94 23.91 -33.71
N GLN A 56 -19.44 23.40 -34.83
CA GLN A 56 -19.89 22.01 -34.97
C GLN A 56 -18.79 21.08 -35.51
N LEU A 57 -17.61 21.62 -35.85
CA LEU A 57 -16.53 20.91 -36.54
C LEU A 57 -15.32 20.69 -35.60
N ILE A 58 -15.56 20.15 -34.41
CA ILE A 58 -14.49 19.88 -33.43
C ILE A 58 -13.48 18.91 -34.04
N GLY A 59 -12.18 19.24 -33.92
CA GLY A 59 -11.08 18.48 -34.51
C GLY A 59 -10.68 18.96 -35.91
N GLU A 60 -11.55 19.70 -36.61
CA GLU A 60 -11.29 20.17 -37.97
C GLU A 60 -10.58 21.52 -38.01
N THR A 61 -9.83 21.75 -39.09
CA THR A 61 -9.26 23.08 -39.38
C THR A 61 -10.25 23.90 -40.18
N VAL A 62 -10.63 25.06 -39.67
CA VAL A 62 -11.63 25.95 -40.27
C VAL A 62 -11.05 27.35 -40.45
N THR A 63 -11.63 28.12 -41.37
CA THR A 63 -11.39 29.58 -41.47
C THR A 63 -12.66 30.31 -41.09
N VAL A 64 -12.58 31.24 -40.13
CA VAL A 64 -13.71 32.10 -39.73
C VAL A 64 -13.28 33.56 -39.66
N SER A 65 -14.25 34.47 -39.80
CA SER A 65 -14.03 35.91 -39.64
C SER A 65 -15.06 36.48 -38.67
N GLY A 66 -14.63 37.36 -37.78
CA GLY A 66 -15.47 37.95 -36.74
C GLY A 66 -14.89 39.22 -36.15
N ILE A 67 -15.71 39.94 -35.39
CA ILE A 67 -15.29 41.12 -34.62
C ILE A 67 -14.83 40.64 -33.25
N VAL A 68 -13.61 41.00 -32.85
CA VAL A 68 -13.07 40.79 -31.52
C VAL A 68 -13.94 41.57 -30.52
N THR A 69 -14.49 40.87 -29.53
CA THR A 69 -15.46 41.43 -28.59
C THR A 69 -14.86 41.87 -27.26
N ALA A 70 -13.64 41.44 -26.94
CA ALA A 70 -12.93 41.74 -25.71
C ALA A 70 -11.43 41.87 -26.00
N ASP A 71 -10.72 42.70 -25.24
CA ASP A 71 -9.27 42.80 -25.38
C ASP A 71 -8.62 41.51 -24.88
N GLN A 72 -7.61 41.03 -25.59
CA GLN A 72 -6.85 39.85 -25.17
C GLN A 72 -6.24 40.03 -23.77
N SER A 73 -5.72 41.21 -23.45
CA SER A 73 -5.18 41.53 -22.13
C SER A 73 -6.24 41.47 -21.02
N ALA A 74 -7.51 41.73 -21.35
CA ALA A 74 -8.58 41.76 -20.36
C ALA A 74 -9.03 40.35 -19.90
N ILE A 75 -8.90 39.34 -20.75
CA ILE A 75 -9.43 37.98 -20.47
C ILE A 75 -8.42 36.84 -20.68
N GLY A 76 -7.25 37.12 -21.24
CA GLY A 76 -6.25 36.11 -21.61
C GLY A 76 -5.29 35.70 -20.50
N ASN A 77 -5.16 36.47 -19.41
CA ASN A 77 -4.22 36.21 -18.32
C ASN A 77 -2.80 35.85 -18.84
N GLY A 78 -2.25 36.70 -19.72
CA GLY A 78 -0.94 36.48 -20.33
C GLY A 78 -0.89 35.47 -21.49
N LYS A 79 -2.02 34.89 -21.91
CA LYS A 79 -2.14 34.03 -23.10
C LYS A 79 -2.91 34.73 -24.21
N LEU A 80 -2.91 34.17 -25.42
CA LEU A 80 -3.89 34.56 -26.45
C LEU A 80 -5.19 33.85 -26.08
N SER A 81 -6.12 34.57 -25.47
CA SER A 81 -7.50 34.12 -25.28
C SER A 81 -8.41 35.31 -25.50
N THR A 82 -9.17 35.33 -26.59
CA THR A 82 -10.22 36.33 -26.79
C THR A 82 -11.31 35.84 -27.74
N TYR A 83 -12.48 36.44 -27.65
CA TYR A 83 -13.65 36.04 -28.41
C TYR A 83 -13.85 36.89 -29.65
N ILE A 84 -14.11 36.23 -30.76
CA ILE A 84 -14.62 36.85 -31.98
C ILE A 84 -16.09 36.49 -32.18
N GLN A 85 -16.85 37.42 -32.74
CA GLN A 85 -18.27 37.26 -32.96
C GLN A 85 -18.67 37.70 -34.38
N ASP A 86 -19.47 36.88 -35.05
CA ASP A 86 -20.17 37.22 -36.30
C ASP A 86 -21.69 37.35 -36.06
N LYS A 87 -22.48 37.48 -37.13
CA LYS A 87 -23.96 37.56 -37.00
C LYS A 87 -24.59 36.28 -36.43
N THR A 88 -23.90 35.13 -36.54
CA THR A 88 -24.40 33.79 -36.26
C THR A 88 -24.04 33.27 -34.87
N ALA A 89 -22.79 33.43 -34.42
CA ALA A 89 -22.28 32.97 -33.13
C ALA A 89 -20.97 33.68 -32.76
N GLY A 90 -20.40 33.35 -31.60
CA GLY A 90 -19.03 33.71 -31.25
C GLY A 90 -18.20 32.50 -30.85
N ILE A 91 -16.88 32.66 -30.85
CA ILE A 91 -15.92 31.60 -30.55
C ILE A 91 -14.65 32.19 -29.95
N ASN A 92 -14.04 31.47 -29.01
CA ASN A 92 -12.75 31.85 -28.42
C ASN A 92 -11.61 31.56 -29.41
N ILE A 93 -10.59 32.42 -29.46
CA ILE A 93 -9.30 32.17 -30.13
C ILE A 93 -8.30 31.93 -29.02
N TYR A 94 -7.67 30.74 -28.99
CA TYR A 94 -6.78 30.34 -27.91
C TYR A 94 -5.39 29.94 -28.40
N SER A 95 -4.34 30.45 -27.76
CA SER A 95 -2.97 29.92 -27.83
C SER A 95 -2.18 30.22 -26.57
N ALA A 96 -1.40 29.24 -26.10
CA ALA A 96 -0.47 29.41 -24.99
C ALA A 96 0.76 30.26 -25.36
N GLN A 97 0.99 30.51 -26.66
CA GLN A 97 2.13 31.29 -27.18
C GLN A 97 1.63 32.59 -27.83
N PRO A 98 1.20 33.60 -27.05
CA PRO A 98 0.61 34.83 -27.60
C PRO A 98 1.59 35.63 -28.46
N LYS A 99 2.89 35.58 -28.16
CA LYS A 99 3.94 36.34 -28.89
C LYS A 99 4.06 35.94 -30.37
N SER A 100 3.54 34.79 -30.75
CA SER A 100 3.53 34.30 -32.13
C SER A 100 2.39 34.87 -32.97
N PHE A 101 1.56 35.76 -32.41
CA PHE A 101 0.33 36.27 -33.01
C PHE A 101 0.16 37.78 -32.78
N PRO A 102 -0.59 38.49 -33.65
CA PRO A 102 -0.92 39.88 -33.42
C PRO A 102 -1.77 40.05 -32.15
N GLU A 103 -1.54 41.12 -31.41
CA GLU A 103 -2.36 41.49 -30.24
C GLU A 103 -3.79 41.82 -30.71
N LEU A 104 -4.79 41.14 -30.13
CA LEU A 104 -6.19 41.32 -30.49
C LEU A 104 -6.91 42.25 -29.52
N LYS A 105 -7.49 43.33 -30.05
CA LYS A 105 -8.28 44.32 -29.30
C LYS A 105 -9.73 44.36 -29.76
N ALA A 106 -10.63 44.71 -28.85
CA ALA A 106 -12.04 44.87 -29.12
C ALA A 106 -12.27 45.84 -30.28
N GLY A 107 -13.16 45.47 -31.20
CA GLY A 107 -13.43 46.24 -32.42
C GLY A 107 -12.48 45.93 -33.58
N MET A 108 -11.49 45.05 -33.42
CA MET A 108 -10.78 44.48 -34.56
C MET A 108 -11.65 43.47 -35.29
N LYS A 109 -11.73 43.55 -36.61
CA LYS A 109 -12.20 42.44 -37.45
C LYS A 109 -11.02 41.58 -37.82
N VAL A 110 -11.11 40.30 -37.52
CA VAL A 110 -10.03 39.34 -37.79
C VAL A 110 -10.54 38.17 -38.61
N THR A 111 -9.63 37.57 -39.36
CA THR A 111 -9.82 36.27 -40.00
C THR A 111 -8.78 35.31 -39.45
N VAL A 112 -9.25 34.16 -38.97
CA VAL A 112 -8.42 33.13 -38.35
C VAL A 112 -8.65 31.79 -39.05
N THR A 113 -7.56 31.14 -39.46
CA THR A 113 -7.55 29.72 -39.81
C THR A 113 -6.94 28.94 -38.64
N GLY A 114 -7.67 27.98 -38.11
CA GLY A 114 -7.23 27.21 -36.94
C GLY A 114 -8.04 25.94 -36.72
N LYS A 115 -7.53 25.07 -35.85
CA LYS A 115 -8.21 23.84 -35.45
C LYS A 115 -9.27 24.17 -34.39
N VAL A 116 -10.49 23.68 -34.57
CA VAL A 116 -11.54 23.80 -33.55
C VAL A 116 -11.28 22.77 -32.45
N ALA A 117 -11.22 23.22 -31.20
CA ALA A 117 -10.99 22.39 -30.02
C ALA A 117 -12.09 22.60 -28.98
N SER A 118 -12.15 21.68 -28.01
CA SER A 118 -13.01 21.80 -26.83
C SER A 118 -12.16 21.62 -25.58
N TYR A 119 -12.25 22.55 -24.64
CA TYR A 119 -11.56 22.48 -23.36
C TYR A 119 -12.54 22.81 -22.24
N LYS A 120 -12.79 21.86 -21.33
CA LYS A 120 -13.75 22.02 -20.22
C LYS A 120 -15.12 22.53 -20.71
N GLY A 121 -15.56 21.99 -21.85
CA GLY A 121 -16.80 22.36 -22.53
C GLY A 121 -16.74 23.64 -23.38
N LEU A 122 -15.70 24.47 -23.27
CA LEU A 122 -15.53 25.67 -24.09
C LEU A 122 -15.09 25.31 -25.51
N ILE A 123 -15.84 25.76 -26.52
CA ILE A 123 -15.44 25.61 -27.92
C ILE A 123 -14.55 26.78 -28.35
N GLU A 124 -13.37 26.46 -28.87
CA GLU A 124 -12.35 27.44 -29.24
C GLU A 124 -11.64 27.10 -30.57
N ILE A 125 -10.96 28.07 -31.15
CA ILE A 125 -10.09 27.91 -32.32
C ILE A 125 -8.65 28.11 -31.89
N VAL A 126 -7.82 27.10 -32.10
CA VAL A 126 -6.37 27.18 -31.97
C VAL A 126 -5.80 27.62 -33.31
N PRO A 127 -5.30 28.87 -33.44
CA PRO A 127 -4.85 29.41 -34.72
C PRO A 127 -3.59 28.67 -35.20
N VAL A 128 -3.53 28.39 -36.51
CA VAL A 128 -2.29 27.95 -37.15
C VAL A 128 -1.33 29.13 -37.21
N GLN A 129 -0.03 28.88 -37.00
CA GLN A 129 1.01 29.92 -37.06
C GLN A 129 0.92 30.71 -38.38
N ASN A 130 1.05 32.04 -38.28
CA ASN A 130 0.93 32.99 -39.41
C ASN A 130 -0.45 33.02 -40.12
N ARG A 131 -1.51 32.43 -39.54
CA ARG A 131 -2.86 32.37 -40.13
C ARG A 131 -3.94 33.06 -39.30
N LEU A 132 -3.54 34.02 -38.47
CA LEU A 132 -4.41 34.97 -37.80
C LEU A 132 -4.11 36.35 -38.35
N LYS A 133 -5.07 36.95 -39.04
CA LYS A 133 -4.93 38.26 -39.70
C LYS A 133 -5.93 39.26 -39.13
N VAL A 134 -5.45 40.48 -38.87
CA VAL A 134 -6.31 41.64 -38.60
C VAL A 134 -6.72 42.25 -39.94
N ASP A 135 -8.01 42.20 -40.26
CA ASP A 135 -8.56 42.70 -41.52
C ASP A 135 -8.95 44.18 -41.45
N ALA A 136 -9.44 44.62 -40.29
CA ALA A 136 -9.82 46.01 -40.04
C ALA A 136 -9.78 46.31 -38.53
N VAL A 137 -9.60 47.59 -38.18
CA VAL A 137 -9.65 48.09 -36.80
C VAL A 137 -10.87 49.01 -36.61
N ASN A 138 -11.19 49.35 -35.37
CA ASN A 138 -12.26 50.30 -35.00
C ASN A 138 -13.66 49.96 -35.54
N GLN A 139 -14.00 48.68 -35.63
CA GLN A 139 -15.32 48.20 -36.02
C GLN A 139 -16.30 48.28 -34.84
N THR A 140 -17.56 48.58 -35.13
CA THR A 140 -18.64 48.59 -34.13
C THR A 140 -18.85 47.21 -33.52
N LEU A 141 -18.84 47.12 -32.20
CA LEU A 141 -19.08 45.87 -31.49
C LEU A 141 -20.52 45.36 -31.69
N PRO A 142 -20.74 44.04 -31.75
CA PRO A 142 -22.08 43.47 -31.80
C PRO A 142 -22.94 43.87 -30.60
N ALA A 143 -24.22 44.17 -30.84
CA ALA A 143 -25.15 44.50 -29.76
C ALA A 143 -25.34 43.30 -28.80
N PRO A 144 -25.19 43.51 -27.47
CA PRO A 144 -25.35 42.44 -26.49
C PRO A 144 -26.78 41.87 -26.44
N LYS A 145 -26.91 40.55 -26.30
CA LYS A 145 -28.21 39.87 -26.14
C LYS A 145 -28.63 39.80 -24.68
N ARG A 146 -29.88 40.13 -24.36
CA ARG A 146 -30.38 40.04 -22.99
C ARG A 146 -30.67 38.58 -22.62
N VAL A 147 -30.16 38.12 -21.48
CA VAL A 147 -30.39 36.79 -20.89
C VAL A 147 -30.85 36.93 -19.44
N SER A 148 -31.62 35.97 -18.93
CA SER A 148 -31.97 35.89 -17.51
C SER A 148 -31.00 34.99 -16.74
N ILE A 149 -30.91 35.16 -15.42
CA ILE A 149 -30.08 34.29 -14.58
C ILE A 149 -30.61 32.84 -14.62
N GLN A 150 -31.93 32.64 -14.60
CA GLN A 150 -32.53 31.32 -14.80
C GLN A 150 -32.06 30.63 -16.10
N GLN A 151 -31.92 31.36 -17.21
CA GLN A 151 -31.43 30.79 -18.47
C GLN A 151 -29.95 30.42 -18.40
N LEU A 152 -29.17 31.11 -17.58
CA LEU A 152 -27.75 30.79 -17.34
C LEU A 152 -27.63 29.56 -16.44
N GLU A 153 -28.39 29.51 -15.34
CA GLU A 153 -28.42 28.39 -14.39
C GLU A 153 -28.92 27.08 -15.03
N THR A 154 -29.90 27.15 -15.93
CA THR A 154 -30.49 25.98 -16.62
C THR A 154 -29.86 25.70 -17.99
N ASP A 155 -28.74 26.35 -18.33
CA ASP A 155 -28.01 26.24 -19.60
C ASP A 155 -28.82 26.56 -20.88
N GLN A 156 -30.04 27.09 -20.76
CA GLN A 156 -30.84 27.55 -21.90
C GLN A 156 -30.19 28.72 -22.67
N ALA A 157 -29.26 29.43 -22.02
CA ALA A 157 -28.45 30.49 -22.63
C ALA A 157 -27.26 29.97 -23.44
N GLY A 158 -26.94 28.66 -23.42
CA GLY A 158 -25.77 28.10 -24.11
C GLY A 158 -25.73 28.36 -25.62
N LYS A 159 -26.89 28.57 -26.25
CA LYS A 159 -26.98 29.01 -27.66
C LYS A 159 -26.35 30.38 -27.95
N TYR A 160 -26.04 31.15 -26.92
CA TYR A 160 -25.36 32.45 -27.01
C TYR A 160 -23.89 32.39 -26.59
N GLU A 161 -23.31 31.21 -26.36
CA GLU A 161 -21.90 31.05 -26.00
C GLU A 161 -20.99 31.74 -27.03
N GLY A 162 -19.93 32.38 -26.53
CA GLY A 162 -19.00 33.22 -27.25
C GLY A 162 -19.53 34.60 -27.65
N ARG A 163 -20.79 34.94 -27.32
CA ARG A 163 -21.40 36.22 -27.71
C ARG A 163 -21.47 37.20 -26.55
N LEU A 164 -21.55 38.49 -26.88
CA LEU A 164 -21.90 39.53 -25.92
C LEU A 164 -23.33 39.37 -25.43
N VAL A 165 -23.49 39.35 -24.12
CA VAL A 165 -24.78 39.23 -23.41
C VAL A 165 -24.92 40.30 -22.33
N LYS A 166 -26.17 40.54 -21.92
CA LYS A 166 -26.54 41.42 -20.81
C LYS A 166 -27.43 40.70 -19.82
N VAL A 167 -27.09 40.75 -18.54
CA VAL A 167 -27.87 40.17 -17.44
C VAL A 167 -28.09 41.20 -16.34
N LYS A 168 -29.23 41.14 -15.66
CA LYS A 168 -29.46 41.90 -14.42
C LYS A 168 -29.40 40.95 -13.24
N GLY A 169 -28.63 41.30 -12.22
CA GLY A 169 -28.43 40.47 -11.05
C GLY A 169 -28.16 41.28 -9.80
N TYR A 170 -28.54 40.72 -8.66
CA TYR A 170 -28.12 41.15 -7.33
C TYR A 170 -26.81 40.45 -6.98
N VAL A 171 -25.81 41.20 -6.54
CA VAL A 171 -24.54 40.63 -6.09
C VAL A 171 -24.73 40.06 -4.69
N GLU A 172 -24.78 38.73 -4.61
CA GLU A 172 -24.96 37.99 -3.36
C GLU A 172 -23.63 37.90 -2.60
N SER A 173 -22.58 37.42 -3.27
CA SER A 173 -21.24 37.33 -2.68
C SER A 173 -20.16 37.75 -3.67
N LYS A 174 -19.06 38.29 -3.11
CA LYS A 174 -17.86 38.70 -3.83
C LYS A 174 -16.67 38.25 -2.99
N PRO A 175 -15.78 37.38 -3.51
CA PRO A 175 -14.54 37.03 -2.82
C PRO A 175 -13.64 38.25 -2.58
N ASP A 176 -12.83 38.19 -1.53
CA ASP A 176 -11.82 39.22 -1.24
C ASP A 176 -10.54 39.03 -2.05
N GLN A 177 -10.16 37.79 -2.33
CA GLN A 177 -8.98 37.44 -3.14
C GLN A 177 -9.36 36.81 -4.49
N PRO A 178 -8.59 37.06 -5.56
CA PRO A 178 -8.79 36.43 -6.85
C PRO A 178 -8.29 34.98 -6.86
N ALA A 179 -8.93 34.12 -7.64
CA ALA A 179 -8.50 32.75 -7.87
C ALA A 179 -8.24 32.53 -9.38
N GLY A 180 -7.00 32.21 -9.77
CA GLY A 180 -6.64 32.00 -11.19
C GLY A 180 -6.76 33.28 -12.05
N GLY A 181 -6.32 34.43 -11.52
CA GLY A 181 -6.34 35.73 -12.21
C GLY A 181 -7.69 36.45 -12.24
N GLY A 182 -8.73 35.93 -11.57
CA GLY A 182 -10.04 36.57 -11.53
C GLY A 182 -10.91 36.19 -10.32
N TYR A 183 -12.00 36.90 -10.14
CA TYR A 183 -12.96 36.75 -9.06
C TYR A 183 -14.21 36.01 -9.54
N ASN A 184 -14.69 35.04 -8.75
CA ASN A 184 -15.97 34.37 -8.98
C ASN A 184 -17.06 35.05 -8.16
N VAL A 185 -17.75 36.02 -8.76
CA VAL A 185 -18.82 36.76 -8.10
C VAL A 185 -20.13 36.03 -8.30
N VAL A 186 -20.88 35.77 -7.22
CA VAL A 186 -22.19 35.13 -7.31
C VAL A 186 -23.26 36.20 -7.46
N ILE A 187 -24.04 36.09 -8.54
CA ILE A 187 -25.19 36.97 -8.78
C ILE A 187 -26.49 36.16 -8.80
N ILE A 188 -27.53 36.72 -8.20
CA ILE A 188 -28.85 36.10 -8.10
C ILE A 188 -29.96 36.98 -8.65
N ASP A 189 -31.07 36.35 -9.04
CA ASP A 189 -32.31 37.06 -9.36
C ASP A 189 -33.29 37.08 -8.17
N LYS A 190 -34.48 37.66 -8.39
CA LYS A 190 -35.52 37.77 -7.34
C LYS A 190 -36.07 36.41 -6.87
N LYS A 191 -35.83 35.34 -7.62
CA LYS A 191 -36.26 33.97 -7.35
C LYS A 191 -35.11 33.08 -6.87
N TYR A 192 -33.93 33.65 -6.60
CA TYR A 192 -32.71 32.94 -6.17
C TYR A 192 -32.14 31.95 -7.19
N HIS A 193 -32.47 32.10 -8.47
CA HIS A 193 -31.61 31.51 -9.49
C HIS A 193 -30.25 32.21 -9.40
N SER A 194 -29.15 31.45 -9.46
CA SER A 194 -27.80 31.99 -9.36
C SER A 194 -26.95 31.71 -10.59
N THR A 195 -25.91 32.52 -10.81
CA THR A 195 -24.89 32.27 -11.83
C THR A 195 -23.57 32.92 -11.43
N ILE A 196 -22.48 32.46 -12.03
CA ILE A 196 -21.13 32.98 -11.79
C ILE A 196 -20.81 34.08 -12.79
N LEU A 197 -20.45 35.24 -12.24
CA LEU A 197 -19.81 36.32 -12.96
C LEU A 197 -18.30 36.22 -12.72
N ARG A 198 -17.56 35.79 -13.76
CA ARG A 198 -16.10 35.66 -13.73
C ARG A 198 -15.48 37.00 -14.10
N VAL A 199 -14.96 37.71 -13.11
CA VAL A 199 -14.38 39.04 -13.30
C VAL A 199 -12.86 38.95 -13.25
N MET A 200 -12.19 39.07 -14.40
CA MET A 200 -10.73 39.04 -14.45
C MET A 200 -10.14 40.31 -13.81
N ALA A 201 -9.08 40.15 -13.00
CA ALA A 201 -8.50 41.26 -12.24
C ALA A 201 -8.07 42.42 -13.16
N ASP A 202 -7.45 42.09 -14.29
CA ASP A 202 -6.93 43.04 -15.28
C ASP A 202 -8.02 43.90 -15.96
N THR A 203 -9.30 43.53 -15.84
CA THR A 203 -10.41 44.32 -16.40
C THR A 203 -10.72 45.58 -15.58
N GLY A 204 -10.28 45.63 -14.32
CA GLY A 204 -10.69 46.64 -13.34
C GLY A 204 -12.20 46.67 -13.05
N ALA A 205 -12.96 45.70 -13.56
CA ALA A 205 -14.42 45.68 -13.40
C ALA A 205 -14.84 45.28 -11.98
N ILE A 206 -13.99 44.56 -11.26
CA ILE A 206 -14.27 44.11 -9.89
C ILE A 206 -14.43 45.28 -8.91
N ASP A 207 -13.72 46.39 -9.14
CA ASP A 207 -13.78 47.60 -8.30
C ASP A 207 -15.17 48.27 -8.32
N GLN A 208 -15.96 48.00 -9.37
CA GLN A 208 -17.33 48.50 -9.50
C GLN A 208 -18.36 47.60 -8.80
N VAL A 209 -17.96 46.38 -8.43
CA VAL A 209 -18.86 45.36 -7.89
C VAL A 209 -18.88 45.43 -6.37
N LYS A 210 -20.00 45.88 -5.82
CA LYS A 210 -20.28 45.83 -4.37
C LYS A 210 -21.36 44.79 -4.07
N THR A 211 -21.14 43.98 -3.04
CA THR A 211 -22.17 43.08 -2.48
C THR A 211 -23.39 43.87 -2.04
N GLY A 212 -24.57 43.24 -2.09
CA GLY A 212 -25.79 43.88 -1.61
C GLY A 212 -26.45 44.87 -2.59
N LYS A 213 -26.02 44.90 -3.86
CA LYS A 213 -26.51 45.84 -4.88
C LYS A 213 -26.93 45.13 -6.16
N TRP A 214 -27.87 45.73 -6.88
CA TRP A 214 -28.31 45.30 -8.21
C TRP A 214 -27.57 46.00 -9.33
N TYR A 215 -27.09 45.24 -10.31
CA TYR A 215 -26.40 45.73 -11.49
C TYR A 215 -27.03 45.17 -12.77
N GLU A 216 -26.76 45.85 -13.89
CA GLU A 216 -26.80 45.28 -15.23
C GLU A 216 -25.36 45.05 -15.68
N PHE A 217 -25.01 43.78 -15.89
CA PHE A 217 -23.70 43.36 -16.38
C PHE A 217 -23.77 43.13 -17.89
N THR A 218 -22.76 43.60 -18.61
CA THR A 218 -22.49 43.23 -20.00
C THR A 218 -21.23 42.37 -20.01
N GLY A 219 -21.15 41.36 -20.88
CA GLY A 219 -19.94 40.54 -20.94
C GLY A 219 -20.03 39.49 -22.02
N VAL A 220 -18.94 38.78 -22.26
CA VAL A 220 -18.95 37.62 -23.15
C VAL A 220 -19.47 36.41 -22.37
N LEU A 221 -20.45 35.70 -22.92
CA LEU A 221 -20.90 34.43 -22.37
C LEU A 221 -19.90 33.33 -22.72
N SER A 222 -19.33 32.69 -21.72
CA SER A 222 -18.31 31.64 -21.85
C SER A 222 -18.74 30.39 -21.08
N ARG A 223 -17.89 29.36 -21.11
CA ARG A 223 -18.06 28.10 -20.42
C ARG A 223 -16.75 27.63 -19.80
N TYR A 224 -16.84 27.06 -18.60
CA TYR A 224 -15.77 26.28 -17.96
C TYR A 224 -16.46 25.29 -17.02
N ASP A 225 -16.75 24.10 -17.55
CA ASP A 225 -17.72 23.11 -17.05
C ASP A 225 -19.18 23.62 -17.03
N THR A 226 -19.43 24.84 -16.51
CA THR A 226 -20.74 25.54 -16.51
C THR A 226 -20.67 26.88 -17.25
N LEU A 227 -21.82 27.46 -17.58
CA LEU A 227 -21.89 28.80 -18.17
C LEU A 227 -21.41 29.87 -17.18
N GLN A 228 -20.56 30.77 -17.66
CA GLN A 228 -20.06 31.92 -16.91
C GLN A 228 -20.06 33.18 -17.78
N MET A 229 -20.24 34.34 -17.16
CA MET A 229 -20.12 35.61 -17.86
C MET A 229 -18.80 36.32 -17.55
N LEU A 230 -18.17 36.87 -18.59
CA LEU A 230 -16.90 37.60 -18.52
C LEU A 230 -17.11 39.09 -18.86
N PRO A 231 -17.25 39.99 -17.87
CA PRO A 231 -17.13 41.43 -18.10
C PRO A 231 -15.78 41.78 -18.69
N ARG A 232 -15.73 42.77 -19.59
CA ARG A 232 -14.54 43.06 -20.38
C ARG A 232 -13.78 44.27 -19.89
N HIS A 233 -14.46 45.19 -19.20
CA HIS A 233 -13.92 46.41 -18.62
C HIS A 233 -14.92 46.99 -17.60
N LYS A 234 -14.50 47.99 -16.82
CA LYS A 234 -15.34 48.66 -15.81
C LYS A 234 -16.74 49.10 -16.29
N ASP A 235 -16.87 49.65 -17.51
CA ASP A 235 -18.16 50.15 -18.01
C ASP A 235 -19.20 49.06 -18.35
N ASP A 236 -18.77 47.79 -18.34
CA ASP A 236 -19.66 46.64 -18.46
C ASP A 236 -20.44 46.37 -17.16
N VAL A 237 -20.04 46.96 -16.03
CA VAL A 237 -20.70 46.85 -14.73
C VAL A 237 -21.49 48.12 -14.45
N LYS A 238 -22.81 48.07 -14.65
CA LYS A 238 -23.67 49.25 -14.45
C LYS A 238 -24.60 49.09 -13.26
N LEU A 239 -24.39 49.89 -12.21
CA LEU A 239 -25.31 49.93 -11.07
C LEU A 239 -26.72 50.33 -11.55
N LEU A 240 -27.75 49.57 -11.15
CA LEU A 240 -29.12 49.91 -11.52
C LEU A 240 -29.59 51.17 -10.77
N LYS A 241 -30.15 52.15 -11.50
CA LYS A 241 -30.75 53.36 -10.91
C LYS A 241 -31.83 53.04 -9.87
N ARG A 242 -32.66 52.03 -10.16
CA ARG A 242 -33.64 51.49 -9.21
C ARG A 242 -33.04 50.24 -8.58
N GLN A 243 -32.97 50.20 -7.26
CA GLN A 243 -32.54 49.06 -6.46
C GLN A 243 -33.79 48.33 -5.92
N PRO A 244 -34.25 47.23 -6.55
CA PRO A 244 -35.28 46.38 -5.96
C PRO A 244 -34.89 45.91 -4.56
N LYS A 245 -35.86 45.63 -3.70
CA LYS A 245 -35.59 45.01 -2.39
C LYS A 245 -34.75 43.74 -2.60
N PRO A 246 -33.69 43.52 -1.80
CA PRO A 246 -32.89 42.31 -1.89
C PRO A 246 -33.78 41.09 -1.66
N PRO A 247 -33.49 39.96 -2.32
CA PRO A 247 -34.11 38.69 -1.97
C PRO A 247 -33.89 38.43 -0.47
N LYS A 248 -34.93 38.04 0.28
CA LYS A 248 -34.81 37.72 1.72
C LYS A 248 -34.85 36.22 1.93
N ILE A 249 -33.85 35.67 2.62
CA ILE A 249 -33.85 34.29 3.08
C ILE A 249 -34.70 34.25 4.35
N LYS A 250 -35.70 33.38 4.39
CA LYS A 250 -36.41 33.03 5.62
C LYS A 250 -35.55 32.01 6.37
N LYS A 251 -35.55 32.06 7.71
CA LYS A 251 -34.88 31.03 8.51
C LYS A 251 -35.42 29.62 8.23
N GLU A 252 -36.71 29.53 7.90
CA GLU A 252 -37.37 28.26 7.62
C GLU A 252 -38.25 28.30 6.35
N TYR A 253 -38.27 27.18 5.64
CA TYR A 253 -39.12 26.96 4.46
C TYR A 253 -39.90 25.65 4.58
N GLN A 254 -41.17 25.68 4.21
CA GLN A 254 -41.98 24.48 4.06
C GLN A 254 -41.74 23.87 2.67
N ALA A 255 -41.44 22.58 2.62
CA ALA A 255 -41.19 21.86 1.39
C ALA A 255 -41.85 20.48 1.38
N THR A 256 -41.76 19.78 0.25
CA THR A 256 -42.27 18.42 0.09
C THR A 256 -41.18 17.57 -0.51
N VAL A 257 -40.84 16.47 0.16
CA VAL A 257 -39.82 15.53 -0.30
C VAL A 257 -40.30 14.87 -1.58
N ASP A 258 -39.43 14.81 -2.58
CA ASP A 258 -39.61 14.02 -3.79
C ASP A 258 -39.01 12.62 -3.61
N ARG A 259 -37.76 12.55 -3.17
CA ARG A 259 -37.05 11.31 -2.83
C ARG A 259 -35.84 11.57 -1.94
N VAL A 260 -35.41 10.54 -1.22
CA VAL A 260 -34.09 10.45 -0.59
C VAL A 260 -33.08 10.01 -1.64
N VAL A 261 -31.92 10.67 -1.69
CA VAL A 261 -30.85 10.37 -2.66
C VAL A 261 -29.83 9.43 -2.02
N ASP A 262 -29.32 9.81 -0.84
CA ASP A 262 -28.34 9.10 -0.03
C ASP A 262 -28.54 9.48 1.45
N GLY A 263 -27.58 9.15 2.33
CA GLY A 263 -27.65 9.34 3.78
C GLY A 263 -27.81 10.79 4.26
N ASP A 264 -27.52 11.79 3.41
CA ASP A 264 -27.54 13.20 3.79
C ASP A 264 -28.04 14.14 2.68
N THR A 265 -28.61 13.59 1.59
CA THR A 265 -29.13 14.35 0.46
C THR A 265 -30.57 13.94 0.13
N ILE A 266 -31.42 14.94 -0.08
CA ILE A 266 -32.80 14.74 -0.56
C ILE A 266 -33.10 15.65 -1.74
N HIS A 267 -34.08 15.24 -2.55
CA HIS A 267 -34.69 16.09 -3.57
C HIS A 267 -36.10 16.52 -3.14
N LEU A 268 -36.51 17.73 -3.52
CA LEU A 268 -37.81 18.33 -3.26
C LEU A 268 -38.69 18.32 -4.52
N LYS A 269 -40.01 18.20 -4.36
CA LYS A 269 -40.97 18.28 -5.48
C LYS A 269 -41.05 19.67 -6.12
N LYS A 270 -40.74 20.72 -5.36
CA LYS A 270 -40.72 22.11 -5.82
C LYS A 270 -39.46 22.80 -5.32
N PRO A 271 -38.85 23.68 -6.12
CA PRO A 271 -37.61 24.35 -5.72
C PRO A 271 -37.84 25.31 -4.55
N VAL A 272 -36.91 25.31 -3.61
CA VAL A 272 -36.77 26.30 -2.54
C VAL A 272 -35.48 27.07 -2.83
N LEU A 273 -35.56 28.40 -2.83
CA LEU A 273 -34.45 29.27 -3.23
C LEU A 273 -33.83 28.88 -4.59
N GLY A 274 -34.66 28.47 -5.55
CA GLY A 274 -34.21 28.14 -6.91
C GLY A 274 -33.67 26.71 -7.12
N THR A 275 -33.60 25.87 -6.09
CA THR A 275 -33.09 24.50 -6.22
C THR A 275 -34.03 23.46 -5.57
N THR A 276 -34.09 22.26 -6.16
CA THR A 276 -34.78 21.11 -5.57
C THR A 276 -33.84 20.22 -4.76
N LYS A 277 -32.52 20.41 -4.84
CA LYS A 277 -31.53 19.58 -4.16
C LYS A 277 -31.24 20.14 -2.78
N VAL A 278 -31.24 19.30 -1.76
CA VAL A 278 -30.94 19.68 -0.38
C VAL A 278 -29.85 18.77 0.16
N ARG A 279 -28.77 19.35 0.69
CA ARG A 279 -27.71 18.66 1.44
C ARG A 279 -27.88 19.00 2.92
N PHE A 280 -27.80 17.96 3.75
CA PHE A 280 -27.91 18.06 5.18
C PHE A 280 -26.64 18.73 5.73
N VAL A 281 -26.82 19.58 6.74
CA VAL A 281 -25.72 20.27 7.43
C VAL A 281 -25.47 19.67 8.81
N ASN A 282 -24.32 20.03 9.40
CA ASN A 282 -23.89 19.69 10.77
C ASN A 282 -23.54 18.22 11.01
N MET A 283 -23.58 17.42 9.96
CA MET A 283 -23.33 15.98 9.95
C MET A 283 -22.85 15.57 8.55
N ASP A 284 -22.22 14.41 8.47
CA ASP A 284 -21.65 13.91 7.23
C ASP A 284 -21.75 12.40 7.20
N THR A 285 -22.48 11.81 6.25
CA THR A 285 -22.64 10.35 6.18
C THR A 285 -21.58 9.71 5.28
N PRO A 286 -21.22 8.43 5.51
CA PRO A 286 -20.35 7.70 4.59
C PRO A 286 -20.92 7.65 3.15
N GLU A 287 -20.03 7.62 2.16
CA GLU A 287 -20.37 7.85 0.77
C GLU A 287 -20.95 6.60 0.07
N THR A 288 -21.83 6.80 -0.93
CA THR A 288 -22.54 5.70 -1.62
C THR A 288 -22.37 5.67 -3.14
N TYR A 289 -21.70 6.65 -3.74
CA TYR A 289 -21.64 6.83 -5.19
C TYR A 289 -20.45 6.14 -5.88
N HIS A 290 -19.49 5.64 -5.11
CA HIS A 290 -18.23 5.11 -5.62
C HIS A 290 -18.30 3.61 -5.92
N LYS A 291 -17.30 3.12 -6.67
CA LYS A 291 -17.07 1.69 -6.89
C LYS A 291 -15.97 1.23 -5.95
N PRO A 292 -16.20 0.21 -5.09
CA PRO A 292 -15.17 -0.28 -4.19
C PRO A 292 -13.94 -0.78 -4.92
N LYS A 293 -12.76 -0.31 -4.52
CA LYS A 293 -11.45 -0.78 -5.02
C LYS A 293 -10.63 -1.48 -3.94
N ASN A 294 -10.97 -1.28 -2.68
CA ASN A 294 -10.30 -1.84 -1.51
C ASN A 294 -11.30 -1.91 -0.34
N GLU A 295 -10.85 -2.43 0.80
CA GLU A 295 -11.68 -2.58 2.00
C GLU A 295 -12.23 -1.24 2.50
N LEU A 296 -11.43 -0.16 2.53
CA LEU A 296 -11.88 1.17 2.96
C LEU A 296 -13.08 1.65 2.14
N ASP A 297 -13.00 1.48 0.81
CA ASP A 297 -14.10 1.83 -0.08
C ASP A 297 -15.33 0.97 0.19
N GLN A 298 -15.16 -0.32 0.47
CA GLN A 298 -16.27 -1.24 0.75
C GLN A 298 -16.93 -0.94 2.11
N ASN A 299 -16.11 -0.61 3.12
CA ASN A 299 -16.54 -0.17 4.45
C ASN A 299 -17.36 1.12 4.36
N GLN A 300 -16.86 2.12 3.61
CA GLN A 300 -17.58 3.36 3.31
C GLN A 300 -18.94 3.12 2.65
N LEU A 301 -18.97 2.30 1.57
CA LEU A 301 -20.20 2.00 0.85
C LEU A 301 -21.24 1.31 1.74
N ARG A 302 -20.82 0.35 2.56
CA ARG A 302 -21.70 -0.39 3.47
C ARG A 302 -22.36 0.54 4.49
N PHE A 303 -21.59 1.33 5.23
CA PHE A 303 -22.14 2.25 6.21
C PHE A 303 -22.95 3.39 5.56
N GLY A 304 -22.58 3.82 4.36
CA GLY A 304 -23.33 4.83 3.60
C GLY A 304 -24.72 4.31 3.20
N GLN A 305 -24.80 3.03 2.81
CA GLN A 305 -26.06 2.38 2.50
C GLN A 305 -26.94 2.24 3.75
N GLN A 306 -26.36 1.85 4.89
CA GLN A 306 -27.07 1.78 6.17
C GLN A 306 -27.65 3.15 6.59
N ALA A 307 -26.87 4.22 6.48
CA ALA A 307 -27.33 5.58 6.76
C ALA A 307 -28.47 6.00 5.82
N THR A 308 -28.33 5.67 4.52
CA THR A 308 -29.36 5.94 3.49
C THR A 308 -30.67 5.21 3.79
N ASP A 309 -30.59 3.93 4.16
CA ASP A 309 -31.77 3.12 4.45
C ASP A 309 -32.44 3.57 5.75
N TYR A 310 -31.68 3.96 6.76
CA TYR A 310 -32.24 4.58 7.96
C TYR A 310 -32.95 5.91 7.63
N LEU A 311 -32.36 6.78 6.81
CA LEU A 311 -33.01 8.04 6.41
C LEU A 311 -34.33 7.80 5.66
N LYS A 312 -34.42 6.75 4.83
CA LYS A 312 -35.68 6.36 4.17
C LYS A 312 -36.78 5.94 5.15
N THR A 313 -36.43 5.50 6.36
CA THR A 313 -37.42 5.26 7.43
C THR A 313 -37.98 6.55 8.03
N LEU A 314 -37.22 7.65 7.97
CA LEU A 314 -37.59 8.96 8.50
C LEU A 314 -38.30 9.84 7.47
N LEU A 315 -37.96 9.70 6.18
CA LEU A 315 -38.46 10.52 5.08
C LEU A 315 -38.87 9.67 3.88
N SER A 316 -40.06 9.92 3.37
CA SER A 316 -40.63 9.29 2.18
C SER A 316 -41.10 10.33 1.16
N SER A 317 -41.27 9.90 -0.10
CA SER A 317 -41.82 10.77 -1.15
C SER A 317 -43.20 11.30 -0.75
N GLY A 318 -43.39 12.63 -0.84
CA GLY A 318 -44.64 13.29 -0.46
C GLY A 318 -44.65 13.85 0.96
N ASP A 319 -43.69 13.52 1.81
CA ASP A 319 -43.62 14.03 3.17
C ASP A 319 -43.43 15.55 3.20
N LYS A 320 -44.11 16.18 4.16
CA LYS A 320 -43.95 17.61 4.44
C LYS A 320 -42.82 17.81 5.43
N VAL A 321 -41.88 18.68 5.06
CA VAL A 321 -40.70 18.98 5.86
C VAL A 321 -40.50 20.48 6.01
N THR A 322 -39.91 20.87 7.13
CA THR A 322 -39.41 22.22 7.39
C THR A 322 -37.89 22.21 7.17
N LEU A 323 -37.41 23.06 6.26
CA LEU A 323 -36.00 23.25 5.98
C LEU A 323 -35.49 24.46 6.77
N LYS A 324 -34.65 24.25 7.79
CA LYS A 324 -33.96 25.31 8.55
C LYS A 324 -32.66 25.65 7.82
N ILE A 325 -32.59 26.84 7.23
CA ILE A 325 -31.47 27.27 6.39
C ILE A 325 -30.41 27.96 7.25
N GLY A 326 -29.14 27.61 7.02
CA GLY A 326 -27.99 28.23 7.66
C GLY A 326 -27.69 29.65 7.15
N PRO A 327 -26.60 30.27 7.63
CA PRO A 327 -26.12 31.57 7.14
C PRO A 327 -25.83 31.54 5.64
N GLU A 328 -25.27 30.43 5.17
CA GLU A 328 -25.10 30.11 3.76
C GLU A 328 -26.27 29.25 3.27
N ALA A 329 -26.99 29.73 2.26
CA ALA A 329 -28.15 29.00 1.76
C ALA A 329 -27.77 27.84 0.85
N LYS A 330 -26.66 27.94 0.11
CA LYS A 330 -26.27 26.93 -0.88
C LYS A 330 -24.78 26.66 -0.84
N ASP A 331 -24.40 25.42 -1.16
CA ASP A 331 -23.01 25.07 -1.43
C ASP A 331 -22.56 25.47 -2.85
N GLY A 332 -21.28 25.28 -3.16
CA GLY A 332 -20.70 25.55 -4.47
C GLY A 332 -21.31 24.72 -5.62
N TYR A 333 -22.06 23.66 -5.32
CA TYR A 333 -22.79 22.84 -6.29
C TYR A 333 -24.25 23.29 -6.48
N GLY A 334 -24.67 24.36 -5.77
CA GLY A 334 -26.02 24.89 -5.83
C GLY A 334 -27.06 24.06 -5.08
N ARG A 335 -26.64 23.12 -4.21
CA ARG A 335 -27.55 22.40 -3.30
C ARG A 335 -27.90 23.29 -2.13
N LEU A 336 -29.16 23.26 -1.70
CA LEU A 336 -29.63 23.98 -0.53
C LEU A 336 -29.05 23.34 0.74
N LEU A 337 -28.43 24.13 1.61
CA LEU A 337 -27.88 23.68 2.89
C LEU A 337 -28.94 23.83 3.98
N ALA A 338 -29.39 22.71 4.56
CA ALA A 338 -30.47 22.75 5.53
C ALA A 338 -30.41 21.65 6.60
N GLN A 339 -30.92 21.96 7.79
CA GLN A 339 -31.44 20.93 8.67
C GLN A 339 -32.89 20.62 8.27
N VAL A 340 -33.22 19.34 8.15
CA VAL A 340 -34.53 18.88 7.68
C VAL A 340 -35.34 18.34 8.84
N LYS A 341 -36.42 19.04 9.17
CA LYS A 341 -37.36 18.63 10.22
C LYS A 341 -38.62 18.03 9.62
N THR A 342 -39.03 16.86 10.10
CA THR A 342 -40.29 16.24 9.71
C THR A 342 -41.49 17.08 10.19
N LYS A 343 -42.69 16.79 9.69
CA LYS A 343 -43.94 17.40 10.18
C LYS A 343 -44.13 17.27 11.71
N LYS A 344 -43.58 16.22 12.32
CA LYS A 344 -43.63 15.97 13.77
C LYS A 344 -42.55 16.75 14.55
N GLY A 345 -41.71 17.53 13.87
CA GLY A 345 -40.63 18.30 14.49
C GLY A 345 -39.33 17.52 14.69
N VAL A 346 -39.25 16.26 14.25
CA VAL A 346 -38.04 15.43 14.35
C VAL A 346 -36.97 15.98 13.40
N ASN A 347 -35.81 16.35 13.93
CA ASN A 347 -34.66 16.79 13.14
C ASN A 347 -33.91 15.56 12.60
N THR A 348 -34.09 15.27 11.31
CA THR A 348 -33.57 14.06 10.68
C THR A 348 -32.04 14.03 10.67
N ASN A 349 -31.38 15.18 10.49
CA ASN A 349 -29.92 15.32 10.61
C ASN A 349 -29.42 14.84 11.98
N LEU A 350 -30.08 15.29 13.06
CA LEU A 350 -29.71 14.95 14.43
C LEU A 350 -30.00 13.48 14.75
N GLU A 351 -31.10 12.92 14.24
CA GLU A 351 -31.44 11.51 14.48
C GLU A 351 -30.42 10.55 13.86
N LEU A 352 -29.90 10.85 12.68
CA LEU A 352 -28.81 10.06 12.08
C LEU A 352 -27.55 10.07 12.97
N VAL A 353 -27.18 11.23 13.53
CA VAL A 353 -26.04 11.32 14.48
C VAL A 353 -26.31 10.52 15.75
N LYS A 354 -27.48 10.69 16.38
CA LYS A 354 -27.86 9.95 17.60
C LYS A 354 -27.83 8.44 17.46
N LYS A 355 -28.09 7.94 16.25
CA LYS A 355 -28.10 6.51 15.94
C LYS A 355 -26.76 5.98 15.44
N GLY A 356 -25.73 6.83 15.38
CA GLY A 356 -24.40 6.43 14.93
C GLY A 356 -24.30 6.20 13.42
N TYR A 357 -25.14 6.84 12.60
CA TYR A 357 -25.04 6.76 11.13
C TYR A 357 -24.20 7.88 10.51
N ALA A 358 -23.82 8.90 11.30
CA ALA A 358 -23.01 10.02 10.84
C ALA A 358 -22.18 10.61 12.00
N PRO A 359 -20.90 10.96 11.79
CA PRO A 359 -20.22 11.93 12.64
C PRO A 359 -20.86 13.33 12.53
N THR A 360 -20.54 14.20 13.49
CA THR A 360 -20.82 15.63 13.37
C THR A 360 -19.80 16.30 12.44
N TYR A 361 -20.27 17.28 11.67
CA TYR A 361 -19.44 18.01 10.73
C TYR A 361 -19.88 19.47 10.67
N PHE A 362 -19.36 20.27 11.61
CA PHE A 362 -19.66 21.69 11.73
C PHE A 362 -18.56 22.54 11.08
N ILE A 363 -18.93 23.26 10.02
CA ILE A 363 -18.04 24.25 9.39
C ILE A 363 -18.29 25.60 10.05
N TRP A 364 -17.21 26.32 10.40
CA TRP A 364 -17.32 27.67 10.93
C TRP A 364 -17.91 28.65 9.90
N PRO A 365 -18.82 29.56 10.30
CA PRO A 365 -19.41 29.71 11.63
C PRO A 365 -20.49 28.65 11.93
N VAL A 366 -20.50 28.11 13.16
CA VAL A 366 -21.40 27.01 13.59
C VAL A 366 -22.90 27.36 13.61
N GLY A 367 -23.24 28.64 13.43
CA GLY A 367 -24.62 29.12 13.35
C GLY A 367 -25.29 29.20 14.72
N ASP A 368 -26.26 28.31 14.98
CA ASP A 368 -27.05 28.29 16.22
C ASP A 368 -26.31 27.45 17.28
N GLU A 369 -25.76 28.10 18.32
CA GLU A 369 -24.97 27.43 19.37
C GLU A 369 -25.75 26.32 20.07
N LYS A 370 -27.07 26.45 20.21
CA LYS A 370 -27.88 25.40 20.83
C LYS A 370 -27.90 24.14 19.96
N ASP A 371 -27.98 24.30 18.64
CA ASP A 371 -27.90 23.16 17.73
C ASP A 371 -26.51 22.51 17.81
N TYR A 372 -25.44 23.31 17.87
CA TYR A 372 -24.08 22.79 18.04
C TYR A 372 -23.99 21.87 19.26
N HIS A 373 -24.31 22.38 20.45
CA HIS A 373 -24.24 21.56 21.68
C HIS A 373 -25.16 20.33 21.63
N THR A 374 -26.31 20.42 20.99
CA THR A 374 -27.24 19.28 20.86
C THR A 374 -26.65 18.17 19.99
N PHE A 375 -25.99 18.51 18.88
CA PHE A 375 -25.33 17.54 18.00
C PHE A 375 -24.08 16.94 18.66
N GLN A 376 -23.27 17.77 19.32
CA GLN A 376 -22.07 17.31 20.01
C GLN A 376 -22.42 16.33 21.15
N GLN A 377 -23.46 16.61 21.93
CA GLN A 377 -23.96 15.67 22.93
C GLN A 377 -24.44 14.36 22.30
N ALA A 378 -25.14 14.42 21.16
CA ALA A 378 -25.63 13.23 20.48
C ALA A 378 -24.50 12.34 19.95
N VAL A 379 -23.44 12.91 19.37
CA VAL A 379 -22.32 12.11 18.85
C VAL A 379 -21.49 11.52 19.98
N LYS A 380 -21.34 12.25 21.10
CA LYS A 380 -20.70 11.72 22.31
C LYS A 380 -21.42 10.48 22.82
N GLU A 381 -22.74 10.56 23.00
CA GLU A 381 -23.55 9.42 23.48
C GLU A 381 -23.57 8.25 22.49
N ALA A 382 -23.55 8.51 21.19
CA ALA A 382 -23.47 7.46 20.18
C ALA A 382 -22.12 6.73 20.21
N LYS A 383 -21.01 7.48 20.39
CA LYS A 383 -19.66 6.95 20.53
C LYS A 383 -19.52 6.11 21.80
N GLU A 384 -19.93 6.64 22.96
CA GLU A 384 -19.87 5.93 24.25
C GLU A 384 -20.67 4.62 24.27
N LYS A 385 -21.72 4.51 23.45
CA LYS A 385 -22.56 3.31 23.33
C LYS A 385 -22.13 2.38 22.19
N GLY A 386 -21.06 2.70 21.45
CA GLY A 386 -20.60 1.92 20.30
C GLY A 386 -21.66 1.78 19.19
N LEU A 387 -22.47 2.81 18.94
CA LEU A 387 -23.57 2.72 17.97
C LEU A 387 -23.07 2.93 16.53
N GLY A 388 -23.52 2.06 15.62
CA GLY A 388 -23.30 2.22 14.18
C GLY A 388 -21.81 2.33 13.83
N ILE A 389 -21.41 3.45 13.24
CA ILE A 389 -20.02 3.73 12.84
C ILE A 389 -19.01 3.74 14.01
N TRP A 390 -19.49 3.75 15.26
CA TRP A 390 -18.68 3.80 16.48
C TRP A 390 -18.47 2.44 17.16
N ASN A 391 -18.96 1.34 16.58
CA ASN A 391 -18.80 0.01 17.15
C ASN A 391 -17.34 -0.45 17.05
N GLU A 392 -16.69 -0.77 18.17
CA GLU A 392 -15.28 -1.21 18.18
C GLU A 392 -15.04 -2.53 17.43
N ALA A 393 -16.02 -3.43 17.42
CA ALA A 393 -15.93 -4.71 16.70
C ALA A 393 -16.25 -4.58 15.20
N ASP A 394 -16.88 -3.47 14.78
CA ASP A 394 -17.22 -3.21 13.38
C ASP A 394 -17.24 -1.69 13.12
N PRO A 395 -16.07 -1.01 13.11
CA PRO A 395 -16.00 0.43 13.02
C PRO A 395 -16.07 0.93 11.57
N LEU A 396 -16.41 2.21 11.41
CA LEU A 396 -16.12 2.95 10.18
C LEU A 396 -14.61 3.23 10.13
N LEU A 397 -13.92 2.66 9.15
CA LEU A 397 -12.44 2.67 9.07
C LEU A 397 -11.87 4.02 8.64
N GLU A 398 -12.64 4.83 7.92
CA GLU A 398 -12.22 6.12 7.37
C GLU A 398 -13.41 7.10 7.46
N GLN A 399 -13.21 8.35 7.89
CA GLN A 399 -14.30 9.32 7.95
C GLN A 399 -14.72 9.79 6.55
N PRO A 400 -15.98 10.22 6.32
CA PRO A 400 -16.46 10.55 4.97
C PRO A 400 -15.68 11.70 4.31
N PHE A 401 -15.17 12.66 5.10
CA PHE A 401 -14.31 13.72 4.58
C PHE A 401 -12.88 13.24 4.23
N GLU A 402 -12.35 12.24 4.93
CA GLU A 402 -11.07 11.59 4.59
C GLU A 402 -11.21 10.80 3.30
N PHE A 403 -12.28 10.01 3.18
CA PHE A 403 -12.60 9.27 1.95
C PHE A 403 -12.59 10.18 0.73
N ARG A 404 -13.27 11.33 0.81
CA ARG A 404 -13.31 12.32 -0.28
C ARG A 404 -11.92 12.91 -0.57
N ALA A 405 -11.07 13.12 0.44
CA ALA A 405 -9.71 13.63 0.26
C ALA A 405 -8.81 12.60 -0.47
N ARG A 406 -8.87 11.33 -0.03
CA ARG A 406 -8.15 10.20 -0.64
C ARG A 406 -8.60 9.96 -2.08
N GLU A 407 -9.91 9.86 -2.32
CA GLU A 407 -10.49 9.62 -3.64
C GLU A 407 -10.11 10.71 -4.64
N GLN A 408 -10.09 11.97 -4.20
CA GLN A 408 -9.75 13.12 -5.03
C GLN A 408 -8.25 13.37 -5.17
N LYS A 409 -7.41 12.65 -4.42
CA LYS A 409 -5.96 12.90 -4.29
C LYS A 409 -5.65 14.35 -3.91
N LYS A 410 -6.47 14.90 -3.02
CA LYS A 410 -6.34 16.26 -2.48
C LYS A 410 -6.41 16.08 -0.97
N GLY A 411 -5.28 16.20 -0.28
CA GLY A 411 -5.18 16.02 1.16
C GLY A 411 -6.19 16.85 1.96
N LEU A 412 -6.22 16.66 3.27
CA LEU A 412 -7.21 17.31 4.13
C LEU A 412 -7.08 18.83 4.08
N ALA A 413 -8.21 19.52 3.86
CA ALA A 413 -8.20 20.95 3.53
C ALA A 413 -8.60 21.87 4.69
N ARG A 414 -9.08 21.33 5.81
CA ARG A 414 -9.70 22.12 6.89
C ARG A 414 -8.99 21.92 8.21
N TYR A 415 -8.61 23.03 8.85
CA TYR A 415 -8.12 23.04 10.22
C TYR A 415 -9.25 22.63 11.16
N VAL A 416 -8.91 21.95 12.25
CA VAL A 416 -9.91 21.40 13.19
C VAL A 416 -9.71 22.01 14.56
N GLY A 417 -10.73 22.68 15.08
CA GLY A 417 -10.70 23.28 16.41
C GLY A 417 -11.38 22.43 17.46
N ASP A 418 -10.78 22.38 18.64
CA ASP A 418 -11.41 21.97 19.89
C ASP A 418 -12.21 23.15 20.45
N SER A 419 -13.53 23.07 20.33
CA SER A 419 -14.44 24.11 20.80
C SER A 419 -14.40 24.39 22.30
N SER A 420 -13.93 23.43 23.11
CA SER A 420 -13.85 23.53 24.57
C SER A 420 -12.55 24.20 25.02
N ALA A 421 -11.41 23.79 24.45
CA ALA A 421 -10.10 24.36 24.74
C ALA A 421 -9.83 25.68 23.99
N LYS A 422 -10.63 25.96 22.94
CA LYS A 422 -10.39 27.05 21.98
C LYS A 422 -9.02 26.94 21.35
N THR A 423 -8.63 25.72 20.99
CA THR A 423 -7.40 25.43 20.26
C THR A 423 -7.69 24.81 18.90
N TYR A 424 -6.75 24.89 17.94
CA TYR A 424 -6.88 24.25 16.64
C TYR A 424 -5.62 23.49 16.23
N VAL A 425 -5.82 22.43 15.44
CA VAL A 425 -4.77 21.61 14.86
C VAL A 425 -4.80 21.70 13.34
N SER A 426 -3.70 21.29 12.70
CA SER A 426 -3.61 21.19 11.23
C SER A 426 -4.65 20.19 10.69
N PRO A 427 -4.99 20.24 9.39
CA PRO A 427 -5.93 19.27 8.80
C PRO A 427 -5.51 17.81 9.01
N GLU A 428 -4.22 17.52 8.96
CA GLU A 428 -3.67 16.16 9.11
C GLU A 428 -3.86 15.62 10.54
N ASN A 429 -3.89 16.52 11.53
CA ASN A 429 -3.97 16.20 12.95
C ASN A 429 -5.42 16.19 13.48
N TRP A 430 -6.42 16.13 12.60
CA TRP A 430 -7.84 16.21 12.99
C TRP A 430 -8.28 15.18 14.05
N LYS A 431 -7.61 14.02 14.11
CA LYS A 431 -7.88 12.95 15.08
C LYS A 431 -7.60 13.37 16.53
N ASP A 432 -6.72 14.34 16.74
CA ASP A 432 -6.32 14.82 18.06
C ASP A 432 -7.42 15.63 18.76
N VAL A 433 -8.45 16.04 18.01
CA VAL A 433 -9.65 16.69 18.55
C VAL A 433 -10.79 15.67 18.60
N ASP A 434 -11.41 15.47 19.76
CA ASP A 434 -12.55 14.56 19.90
C ASP A 434 -13.74 14.99 19.03
N VAL A 435 -14.46 14.04 18.44
CA VAL A 435 -15.59 14.31 17.53
C VAL A 435 -16.66 15.23 18.13
N ASP A 436 -16.93 15.12 19.43
CA ASP A 436 -17.88 15.95 20.17
C ASP A 436 -17.34 17.35 20.51
N LYS A 437 -16.14 17.70 20.06
CA LYS A 437 -15.54 19.04 20.23
C LYS A 437 -15.19 19.72 18.90
N ARG A 438 -15.25 19.02 17.77
CA ARG A 438 -14.76 19.48 16.46
C ARG A 438 -15.56 20.63 15.86
N VAL A 439 -14.83 21.65 15.42
CA VAL A 439 -15.29 22.68 14.49
C VAL A 439 -14.26 22.81 13.36
N PHE A 440 -14.71 22.83 12.11
CA PHE A 440 -13.83 22.87 10.95
C PHE A 440 -13.71 24.28 10.37
N PHE A 441 -12.47 24.72 10.15
CA PHE A 441 -12.12 26.03 9.62
C PHE A 441 -11.51 25.90 8.22
N ALA A 442 -11.81 26.85 7.34
CA ALA A 442 -11.27 26.93 5.99
C ALA A 442 -9.78 27.29 5.96
N SER A 443 -9.28 27.99 7.00
CA SER A 443 -7.86 28.32 7.15
C SER A 443 -7.49 28.57 8.61
N LYS A 444 -6.19 28.66 8.91
CA LYS A 444 -5.70 29.06 10.24
C LYS A 444 -6.18 30.46 10.61
N GLU A 445 -6.21 31.39 9.65
CA GLU A 445 -6.65 32.77 9.90
C GLU A 445 -8.13 32.83 10.28
N GLU A 446 -8.96 31.94 9.72
CA GLU A 446 -10.36 31.83 10.11
C GLU A 446 -10.51 31.29 11.54
N ALA A 447 -9.70 30.31 11.93
CA ALA A 447 -9.67 29.79 13.31
C ALA A 447 -9.23 30.86 14.31
N GLU A 448 -8.14 31.58 14.00
CA GLU A 448 -7.62 32.67 14.83
C GLU A 448 -8.62 33.82 14.98
N GLN A 449 -9.30 34.22 13.89
CA GLN A 449 -10.37 35.21 13.92
C GLN A 449 -11.60 34.74 14.70
N ALA A 450 -11.86 33.44 14.73
CA ALA A 450 -12.90 32.81 15.55
C ALA A 450 -12.50 32.68 17.03
N GLY A 451 -11.30 33.13 17.41
CA GLY A 451 -10.80 33.13 18.79
C GLY A 451 -10.13 31.83 19.21
N TYR A 452 -9.73 30.97 18.26
CA TYR A 452 -8.96 29.76 18.53
C TYR A 452 -7.47 30.05 18.43
N GLN A 453 -6.66 29.36 19.24
CA GLN A 453 -5.19 29.42 19.18
C GLN A 453 -4.63 28.09 18.66
N PRO A 454 -3.40 28.01 18.14
CA PRO A 454 -2.80 26.71 17.83
C PRO A 454 -2.77 25.82 19.09
N ALA A 455 -3.15 24.56 18.97
CA ALA A 455 -2.94 23.59 20.04
C ALA A 455 -1.42 23.39 20.24
N GLU A 456 -0.98 23.28 21.51
CA GLU A 456 0.36 22.79 21.78
C GLU A 456 0.42 21.31 21.35
N GLU A 457 1.42 20.95 20.56
CA GLU A 457 1.62 19.55 20.21
C GLU A 457 1.97 18.76 21.48
N PRO A 458 1.39 17.56 21.66
CA PRO A 458 1.77 16.69 22.77
C PRO A 458 3.28 16.46 22.75
N SER A 459 3.96 16.65 23.89
CA SER A 459 5.41 16.43 23.98
C SER A 459 5.80 14.98 23.71
N GLU A 460 4.90 14.05 23.99
CA GLU A 460 5.06 12.62 23.83
C GLU A 460 4.12 12.10 22.72
N VAL A 461 4.65 11.24 21.83
CA VAL A 461 3.91 10.58 20.75
C VAL A 461 3.93 9.07 20.99
N PRO A 462 2.77 8.43 21.23
CA PRO A 462 2.71 6.97 21.33
C PRO A 462 2.92 6.34 19.96
N LEU A 463 3.68 5.25 19.92
CA LEU A 463 3.92 4.42 18.74
C LEU A 463 3.80 2.94 19.14
N THR A 464 3.05 2.18 18.37
CA THR A 464 3.02 0.71 18.47
C THR A 464 3.84 0.11 17.35
N ILE A 465 4.80 -0.76 17.66
CA ILE A 465 5.54 -1.55 16.67
C ILE A 465 5.05 -2.99 16.76
N LEU A 466 4.41 -3.47 15.70
CA LEU A 466 3.95 -4.85 15.57
C LEU A 466 5.02 -5.68 14.87
N SER A 467 5.30 -6.88 15.35
CA SER A 467 6.39 -7.71 14.81
C SER A 467 6.02 -9.18 14.68
N ILE A 468 6.60 -9.82 13.67
CA ILE A 468 6.67 -11.29 13.55
C ILE A 468 8.09 -11.70 13.14
N ASN A 469 8.41 -12.96 13.36
CA ASN A 469 9.69 -13.56 13.01
C ASN A 469 9.45 -15.02 12.63
N ASP A 470 10.33 -15.59 11.81
CA ASP A 470 10.37 -17.03 11.53
C ASP A 470 9.02 -17.59 11.05
N LEU A 471 8.38 -16.91 10.09
CA LEU A 471 7.13 -17.39 9.49
C LEU A 471 7.38 -18.65 8.65
N HIS A 472 8.54 -18.77 8.00
CA HIS A 472 8.93 -19.86 7.12
C HIS A 472 7.81 -20.27 6.17
N GLY A 473 7.18 -19.30 5.50
CA GLY A 473 6.07 -19.49 4.57
C GLY A 473 4.93 -20.40 5.07
N LYS A 474 4.76 -20.60 6.39
CA LYS A 474 3.72 -21.46 6.99
C LYS A 474 2.37 -20.75 7.03
N ILE A 475 1.98 -20.19 5.90
CA ILE A 475 0.84 -19.27 5.77
C ILE A 475 -0.52 -19.94 5.98
N ASP A 476 -0.60 -21.25 5.79
CA ASP A 476 -1.82 -22.07 5.81
C ASP A 476 -1.91 -23.04 7.01
N GLN A 477 -0.89 -23.10 7.87
CA GLN A 477 -0.77 -24.09 8.93
C GLN A 477 -1.47 -23.67 10.24
N GLU A 478 -2.01 -24.65 10.96
CA GLU A 478 -2.69 -24.48 12.24
C GLU A 478 -2.01 -25.33 13.32
N TYR A 479 -1.93 -24.81 14.55
CA TYR A 479 -1.16 -25.42 15.63
C TYR A 479 -1.98 -25.55 16.92
N GLU A 480 -2.07 -26.77 17.47
CA GLU A 480 -2.64 -26.98 18.80
C GLU A 480 -1.59 -26.70 19.89
N LEU A 481 -1.82 -25.68 20.73
CA LEU A 481 -0.91 -25.30 21.81
C LEU A 481 -1.63 -25.27 23.16
N ASP A 482 -0.92 -25.71 24.21
CA ASP A 482 -1.32 -25.52 25.62
C ASP A 482 -0.50 -24.38 26.23
N ILE A 483 -0.95 -23.15 25.98
CA ILE A 483 -0.28 -21.93 26.45
C ILE A 483 -0.35 -21.79 27.98
N LYS A 484 -1.36 -22.40 28.62
CA LYS A 484 -1.59 -22.28 30.06
C LYS A 484 -0.83 -23.34 30.87
N GLY A 485 -0.37 -24.41 30.21
CA GLY A 485 0.24 -25.57 30.85
C GLY A 485 -0.73 -26.36 31.73
N ASP A 486 -2.04 -26.23 31.49
CA ASP A 486 -3.09 -26.88 32.28
C ASP A 486 -3.72 -28.11 31.57
N GLY A 487 -3.19 -28.46 30.40
CA GLY A 487 -3.66 -29.53 29.52
C GLY A 487 -4.74 -29.09 28.53
N SER A 488 -5.24 -27.85 28.59
CA SER A 488 -6.21 -27.33 27.63
C SER A 488 -5.53 -26.78 26.39
N LYS A 489 -5.86 -27.35 25.22
CA LYS A 489 -5.28 -26.92 23.94
C LYS A 489 -6.21 -25.96 23.20
N GLY A 490 -5.65 -24.87 22.68
CA GLY A 490 -6.28 -23.97 21.71
C GLY A 490 -5.68 -24.15 20.32
N MET A 491 -6.35 -23.63 19.29
CA MET A 491 -5.84 -23.62 17.91
C MET A 491 -5.24 -22.25 17.58
N TYR A 492 -4.02 -22.24 17.08
CA TYR A 492 -3.22 -21.04 16.87
C TYR A 492 -2.58 -21.00 15.48
N GLY A 493 -2.15 -19.80 15.07
CA GLY A 493 -1.45 -19.57 13.79
C GLY A 493 -2.39 -19.37 12.61
N ARG A 494 -1.85 -19.59 11.40
CA ARG A 494 -2.44 -19.32 10.08
C ARG A 494 -2.55 -17.83 9.74
N MET A 495 -2.08 -17.45 8.55
CA MET A 495 -1.79 -16.05 8.23
C MET A 495 -3.04 -15.16 8.07
N ASP A 496 -4.21 -15.73 7.77
CA ASP A 496 -5.46 -14.97 7.73
C ASP A 496 -5.97 -14.56 9.12
N TYR A 497 -5.66 -15.34 10.17
CA TYR A 497 -5.87 -14.91 11.56
C TYR A 497 -4.79 -13.92 12.02
N VAL A 498 -3.52 -14.16 11.65
CA VAL A 498 -2.43 -13.18 11.90
C VAL A 498 -2.80 -11.82 11.32
N ALA A 499 -3.25 -11.79 10.06
CA ALA A 499 -3.71 -10.57 9.39
C ALA A 499 -4.83 -9.88 10.16
N ALA A 500 -5.82 -10.63 10.66
CA ALA A 500 -6.91 -10.08 11.44
C ALA A 500 -6.42 -9.40 12.73
N TYR A 501 -5.51 -10.05 13.47
CA TYR A 501 -4.91 -9.47 14.67
C TYR A 501 -4.09 -8.20 14.36
N MET A 502 -3.23 -8.26 13.34
CA MET A 502 -2.38 -7.14 12.94
C MET A 502 -3.22 -5.92 12.50
N LYS A 503 -4.22 -6.13 11.63
CA LYS A 503 -5.13 -5.08 11.17
C LYS A 503 -6.00 -4.52 12.28
N GLN A 504 -6.46 -5.35 13.23
CA GLN A 504 -7.18 -4.88 14.40
C GLN A 504 -6.32 -3.91 15.24
N LYS A 505 -5.04 -4.24 15.45
CA LYS A 505 -4.10 -3.40 16.20
C LYS A 505 -3.76 -2.12 15.45
N GLN A 506 -3.49 -2.20 14.15
CA GLN A 506 -3.29 -1.03 13.29
C GLN A 506 -4.51 -0.08 13.31
N ALA A 507 -5.73 -0.61 13.37
CA ALA A 507 -6.94 0.20 13.46
C ALA A 507 -7.14 0.84 14.85
N ALA A 508 -6.65 0.19 15.91
CA ALA A 508 -6.78 0.67 17.29
C ALA A 508 -5.78 1.78 17.65
N HIS A 509 -4.63 1.86 16.97
CA HIS A 509 -3.56 2.80 17.28
C HIS A 509 -3.29 3.77 16.12
N LYS A 510 -3.18 5.08 16.42
CA LYS A 510 -2.94 6.11 15.39
C LYS A 510 -1.61 5.90 14.66
N ASN A 511 -0.55 5.64 15.41
CA ASN A 511 0.80 5.41 14.90
C ASN A 511 1.14 3.95 15.11
N THR A 512 1.28 3.21 14.01
CA THR A 512 1.69 1.81 14.03
C THR A 512 2.73 1.58 12.95
N ILE A 513 3.75 0.79 13.26
CA ILE A 513 4.75 0.29 12.31
C ILE A 513 4.75 -1.24 12.41
N THR A 514 4.66 -1.93 11.29
CA THR A 514 4.70 -3.39 11.20
C THR A 514 6.05 -3.85 10.66
N VAL A 515 6.76 -4.71 11.40
CA VAL A 515 8.12 -5.16 11.06
C VAL A 515 8.27 -6.68 11.09
N HIS A 516 9.31 -7.22 10.43
CA HIS A 516 9.71 -8.61 10.64
C HIS A 516 11.22 -8.83 10.87
N ALA A 517 11.55 -9.83 11.68
CA ALA A 517 12.94 -10.16 12.05
C ALA A 517 13.58 -11.29 11.20
N GLY A 518 13.06 -11.55 9.99
CA GLY A 518 13.65 -12.50 9.02
C GLY A 518 13.06 -13.91 9.08
N ASP A 519 13.51 -14.79 8.18
CA ASP A 519 12.94 -16.12 7.90
C ASP A 519 11.43 -16.07 7.65
N MET A 520 11.02 -15.13 6.79
CA MET A 520 9.65 -15.03 6.34
C MET A 520 9.33 -16.07 5.27
N ILE A 521 10.33 -16.36 4.43
CA ILE A 521 10.30 -17.34 3.33
C ILE A 521 11.35 -18.43 3.57
N GLY A 522 11.33 -19.50 2.77
CA GLY A 522 12.21 -20.66 2.94
C GLY A 522 11.83 -21.56 4.13
N GLY A 523 11.96 -22.88 3.97
CA GLY A 523 11.31 -23.87 4.85
C GLY A 523 9.76 -23.88 4.75
N SER A 524 9.25 -23.20 3.73
CA SER A 524 7.85 -22.92 3.42
C SER A 524 6.93 -24.13 3.37
N SER A 525 5.64 -23.94 3.63
CA SER A 525 4.63 -24.95 3.31
C SER A 525 4.43 -25.02 1.79
N PRO A 526 3.87 -26.12 1.24
CA PRO A 526 3.68 -26.26 -0.20
C PRO A 526 2.89 -25.12 -0.85
N VAL A 527 1.91 -24.54 -0.14
CA VAL A 527 1.06 -23.44 -0.62
C VAL A 527 1.90 -22.20 -0.94
N SER A 528 3.05 -22.04 -0.29
CA SER A 528 4.01 -20.97 -0.55
C SER A 528 5.17 -21.45 -1.44
N SER A 529 5.85 -22.53 -1.06
CA SER A 529 7.08 -22.98 -1.71
C SER A 529 6.90 -23.38 -3.18
N LEU A 530 5.79 -24.06 -3.52
CA LEU A 530 5.54 -24.46 -4.90
C LEU A 530 5.30 -23.28 -5.86
N LEU A 531 5.13 -22.09 -5.28
CA LEU A 531 4.88 -20.83 -5.97
C LEU A 531 5.99 -19.79 -5.70
N GLN A 532 7.20 -20.26 -5.40
CA GLN A 532 8.39 -19.46 -5.04
C GLN A 532 8.15 -18.42 -3.96
N ASP A 533 7.38 -18.78 -2.94
CA ASP A 533 7.11 -17.92 -1.79
C ASP A 533 6.42 -16.57 -2.08
N GLU A 534 6.05 -16.33 -3.33
CA GLU A 534 5.27 -15.17 -3.76
C GLU A 534 3.94 -15.05 -3.00
N PRO A 535 3.20 -16.15 -2.69
CA PRO A 535 2.02 -16.08 -1.82
C PRO A 535 2.28 -15.52 -0.43
N THR A 536 3.46 -15.82 0.15
CA THR A 536 3.85 -15.30 1.46
C THR A 536 4.10 -13.80 1.37
N VAL A 537 4.77 -13.34 0.31
CA VAL A 537 4.97 -11.91 0.07
C VAL A 537 3.64 -11.18 -0.11
N GLU A 538 2.73 -11.70 -0.94
CA GLU A 538 1.41 -11.07 -1.14
C GLU A 538 0.61 -10.93 0.17
N LEU A 539 0.70 -11.91 1.07
CA LEU A 539 0.07 -11.82 2.39
C LEU A 539 0.73 -10.76 3.29
N MET A 540 2.06 -10.63 3.28
CA MET A 540 2.76 -9.56 4.00
C MET A 540 2.35 -8.19 3.45
N GLU A 541 2.26 -8.04 2.13
CA GLU A 541 1.78 -6.81 1.50
C GLU A 541 0.33 -6.50 1.86
N ASN A 542 -0.53 -7.52 1.93
CA ASN A 542 -1.92 -7.37 2.34
C ASN A 542 -2.06 -6.87 3.80
N ILE A 543 -1.17 -7.33 4.68
CA ILE A 543 -1.12 -6.89 6.08
C ILE A 543 -0.53 -5.48 6.20
N GLY A 544 0.31 -5.07 5.25
CA GLY A 544 0.98 -3.78 5.24
C GLY A 544 2.20 -3.77 6.14
N PHE A 545 3.19 -4.61 5.83
CA PHE A 545 4.53 -4.53 6.44
C PHE A 545 5.26 -3.26 5.98
N ASP A 546 5.97 -2.63 6.90
CA ASP A 546 6.71 -1.38 6.65
C ASP A 546 8.21 -1.63 6.41
N VAL A 547 8.82 -2.60 7.11
CA VAL A 547 10.24 -2.93 6.96
C VAL A 547 10.55 -4.33 7.52
N GLY A 548 11.51 -5.02 6.94
CA GLY A 548 12.01 -6.28 7.48
C GLY A 548 13.52 -6.47 7.32
N THR A 549 14.08 -7.46 8.01
CA THR A 549 15.45 -7.95 7.74
C THR A 549 15.43 -9.32 7.07
N VAL A 550 16.55 -9.69 6.46
CA VAL A 550 16.82 -11.09 6.06
C VAL A 550 17.15 -11.94 7.29
N GLY A 551 16.70 -13.18 7.27
CA GLY A 551 17.24 -14.30 7.99
C GLY A 551 18.08 -15.19 7.07
N ASN A 552 18.38 -16.42 7.51
CA ASN A 552 19.18 -17.33 6.69
C ASN A 552 18.35 -17.95 5.56
N HIS A 553 17.05 -18.18 5.77
CA HIS A 553 16.20 -18.87 4.79
C HIS A 553 15.83 -18.00 3.58
N GLU A 554 15.94 -16.68 3.69
CA GLU A 554 15.92 -15.78 2.52
C GLU A 554 17.02 -16.07 1.49
N PHE A 555 18.06 -16.83 1.85
CA PHE A 555 19.16 -17.22 0.96
C PHE A 555 19.13 -18.69 0.52
N ASP A 556 18.08 -19.45 0.84
CA ASP A 556 17.98 -20.88 0.49
C ASP A 556 18.12 -21.12 -1.03
N GLU A 557 17.49 -20.27 -1.84
CA GLU A 557 17.60 -20.29 -3.31
C GLU A 557 18.69 -19.33 -3.87
N GLY A 558 19.46 -18.71 -2.98
CA GLY A 558 20.59 -17.83 -3.32
C GLY A 558 20.22 -16.36 -3.55
N VAL A 559 21.27 -15.54 -3.74
CA VAL A 559 21.14 -14.07 -3.82
C VAL A 559 20.32 -13.60 -5.02
N ASP A 560 20.44 -14.27 -6.17
CA ASP A 560 19.70 -13.88 -7.38
C ASP A 560 18.18 -14.02 -7.17
N GLU A 561 17.74 -15.09 -6.49
CA GLU A 561 16.33 -15.30 -6.20
C GLU A 561 15.81 -14.34 -5.12
N LEU A 562 16.59 -14.09 -4.06
CA LEU A 562 16.26 -13.03 -3.09
C LEU A 562 16.03 -11.69 -3.80
N LEU A 563 16.93 -11.31 -4.71
CA LEU A 563 16.77 -10.06 -5.47
C LEU A 563 15.59 -10.12 -6.44
N ARG A 564 15.20 -11.28 -6.97
CA ARG A 564 13.97 -11.44 -7.77
C ARG A 564 12.71 -11.24 -6.91
N ILE A 565 12.68 -11.82 -5.71
CA ILE A 565 11.58 -11.61 -4.74
C ILE A 565 11.42 -10.12 -4.43
N LEU A 566 12.53 -9.41 -4.22
CA LEU A 566 12.48 -7.98 -3.91
C LEU A 566 12.12 -7.09 -5.11
N ASN A 567 12.66 -7.36 -6.30
CA ASN A 567 12.56 -6.46 -7.45
C ASN A 567 11.49 -6.86 -8.48
N GLY A 568 10.89 -8.04 -8.32
CA GLY A 568 9.98 -8.64 -9.28
C GLY A 568 10.69 -9.37 -10.43
N GLY A 569 9.94 -10.19 -11.15
CA GLY A 569 10.44 -10.98 -12.28
C GLY A 569 9.81 -12.35 -12.36
N ASP A 570 9.67 -12.88 -13.58
CA ASP A 570 9.08 -14.20 -13.81
C ASP A 570 10.01 -15.33 -13.30
N HIS A 571 9.41 -16.34 -12.66
CA HIS A 571 10.07 -17.60 -12.31
C HIS A 571 9.28 -18.79 -12.89
N PRO A 572 9.92 -19.89 -13.35
CA PRO A 572 9.20 -21.05 -13.91
C PRO A 572 8.18 -21.70 -12.97
N LYS A 573 8.43 -21.62 -11.66
CA LYS A 573 7.54 -22.08 -10.58
C LYS A 573 6.81 -20.94 -9.88
N GLY A 574 7.04 -19.68 -10.26
CA GLY A 574 6.41 -18.51 -9.63
C GLY A 574 5.05 -18.18 -10.24
N THR A 575 4.39 -17.17 -9.69
CA THR A 575 3.18 -16.59 -10.28
C THR A 575 3.53 -15.73 -11.48
N LYS A 576 2.55 -15.51 -12.35
CA LYS A 576 2.76 -14.81 -13.61
C LYS A 576 2.82 -13.30 -13.39
N GLY A 577 3.94 -12.68 -13.77
CA GLY A 577 4.09 -11.23 -13.74
C GLY A 577 4.28 -10.66 -12.34
N TYR A 578 4.94 -11.42 -11.46
CA TYR A 578 5.33 -11.01 -10.11
C TYR A 578 6.08 -9.68 -10.14
N ASP A 579 5.60 -8.68 -9.39
CA ASP A 579 6.06 -7.29 -9.43
C ASP A 579 7.00 -6.91 -8.29
N GLY A 580 7.30 -7.86 -7.40
CA GLY A 580 8.27 -7.69 -6.32
C GLY A 580 7.66 -7.13 -5.04
N GLN A 581 8.36 -7.32 -3.94
CA GLN A 581 7.95 -6.84 -2.62
C GLN A 581 7.84 -5.30 -2.56
N ASN A 582 6.74 -4.80 -1.99
CA ASN A 582 6.43 -3.36 -1.91
C ASN A 582 6.95 -2.62 -0.66
N PHE A 583 7.71 -3.29 0.20
CA PHE A 583 8.33 -2.74 1.40
C PHE A 583 9.83 -3.10 1.48
N PRO A 584 10.67 -2.25 2.09
CA PRO A 584 12.12 -2.44 2.12
C PRO A 584 12.56 -3.65 2.98
N LEU A 585 13.59 -4.33 2.49
CA LEU A 585 14.36 -5.33 3.23
C LEU A 585 15.78 -4.80 3.50
N ILE A 586 16.23 -4.91 4.76
CA ILE A 586 17.48 -4.33 5.23
C ILE A 586 18.45 -5.39 5.78
N CYS A 587 19.76 -5.18 5.60
CA CYS A 587 20.82 -5.99 6.20
C CYS A 587 22.16 -5.23 6.24
N ALA A 588 22.56 -4.77 7.41
CA ALA A 588 23.79 -4.01 7.63
C ALA A 588 25.05 -4.87 7.49
N ASN A 589 24.98 -6.17 7.80
CA ASN A 589 26.14 -7.07 7.79
C ASN A 589 26.18 -8.00 6.56
N CYS A 590 25.40 -7.73 5.52
CA CYS A 590 25.42 -8.47 4.25
C CYS A 590 26.22 -7.68 3.20
N GLU A 591 27.38 -8.18 2.78
CA GLU A 591 28.28 -7.47 1.85
C GLU A 591 28.74 -8.35 0.68
N TYR A 592 28.92 -7.74 -0.49
CA TYR A 592 29.62 -8.39 -1.60
C TYR A 592 31.12 -8.54 -1.30
N LYS A 593 31.66 -9.75 -1.46
CA LYS A 593 33.07 -10.07 -1.11
C LYS A 593 34.08 -9.28 -1.94
N ASP A 594 33.77 -9.00 -3.19
CA ASP A 594 34.68 -8.37 -4.15
C ASP A 594 34.86 -6.87 -3.93
N THR A 595 33.81 -6.21 -3.45
CA THR A 595 33.72 -4.75 -3.35
C THR A 595 33.56 -4.24 -1.92
N GLY A 596 33.15 -5.10 -0.98
CA GLY A 596 32.77 -4.71 0.39
C GLY A 596 31.53 -3.80 0.42
N LYS A 597 30.75 -3.74 -0.67
CA LYS A 597 29.53 -2.93 -0.72
C LYS A 597 28.36 -3.69 -0.07
N PRO A 598 27.43 -2.99 0.58
CA PRO A 598 26.21 -3.61 1.09
C PRO A 598 25.41 -4.28 -0.02
N LEU A 599 24.90 -5.48 0.26
CA LEU A 599 23.93 -6.18 -0.59
C LEU A 599 22.56 -5.50 -0.56
N LEU A 600 22.12 -5.15 0.65
CA LEU A 600 20.87 -4.45 0.96
C LEU A 600 21.18 -3.15 1.70
N PRO A 601 20.24 -2.20 1.80
CA PRO A 601 20.37 -1.07 2.69
C PRO A 601 20.60 -1.53 4.14
N ALA A 602 21.44 -0.83 4.91
CA ALA A 602 21.74 -1.21 6.29
C ALA A 602 20.58 -0.96 7.26
N TYR A 603 19.79 0.08 6.98
CA TYR A 603 18.66 0.52 7.80
C TYR A 603 17.61 1.24 6.96
N GLU A 604 16.43 1.40 7.56
CA GLU A 604 15.33 2.24 7.06
C GLU A 604 14.93 3.27 8.13
N ILE A 605 14.47 4.46 7.71
CA ILE A 605 14.02 5.52 8.62
C ILE A 605 12.56 5.86 8.31
N ILE A 606 11.67 5.63 9.28
CA ILE A 606 10.24 5.93 9.17
C ILE A 606 9.94 7.18 9.99
N ASP A 607 9.25 8.16 9.40
CA ASP A 607 8.83 9.39 10.09
C ASP A 607 7.51 9.15 10.84
N VAL A 608 7.51 9.35 12.15
CA VAL A 608 6.33 9.27 13.01
C VAL A 608 6.03 10.65 13.56
N GLU A 609 5.09 11.34 12.92
CA GLU A 609 4.67 12.70 13.26
C GLU A 609 5.85 13.70 13.39
N GLY A 610 6.85 13.60 12.51
CA GLY A 610 8.06 14.44 12.51
C GLY A 610 9.24 13.91 13.33
N ILE A 611 9.10 12.74 13.95
CA ILE A 611 10.14 12.04 14.71
C ILE A 611 10.68 10.88 13.86
N PRO A 612 11.96 10.89 13.46
CA PRO A 612 12.55 9.78 12.72
C PRO A 612 12.79 8.58 13.64
N VAL A 613 12.26 7.42 13.27
CA VAL A 613 12.49 6.13 13.92
C VAL A 613 13.24 5.23 12.95
N ALA A 614 14.40 4.72 13.35
CA ALA A 614 15.23 3.89 12.49
C ALA A 614 15.20 2.41 12.88
N PHE A 615 15.28 1.56 11.86
CA PHE A 615 15.40 0.11 12.00
C PHE A 615 16.69 -0.34 11.32
N ILE A 616 17.59 -0.99 12.04
CA ILE A 616 18.83 -1.58 11.50
C ILE A 616 18.62 -3.08 11.35
N GLY A 617 18.94 -3.66 10.19
CA GLY A 617 18.80 -5.10 9.94
C GLY A 617 20.10 -5.84 10.13
N VAL A 618 20.09 -7.02 10.73
CA VAL A 618 21.25 -7.93 10.77
C VAL A 618 20.81 -9.40 10.77
N VAL A 619 21.67 -10.25 10.24
CA VAL A 619 21.53 -11.71 10.26
C VAL A 619 22.74 -12.36 10.95
N THR A 620 22.53 -13.46 11.67
CA THR A 620 23.65 -14.20 12.28
C THR A 620 24.74 -14.53 11.25
N LYS A 621 25.99 -14.28 11.59
CA LYS A 621 27.15 -14.65 10.78
C LYS A 621 27.23 -16.16 10.55
N SER A 622 26.63 -16.94 11.45
CA SER A 622 26.53 -18.39 11.35
C SER A 622 25.69 -18.84 10.14
N ALA A 623 24.89 -17.95 9.55
CA ALA A 623 24.09 -18.22 8.35
C ALA A 623 24.93 -18.76 7.18
N ALA A 624 26.21 -18.34 7.06
CA ALA A 624 27.13 -18.85 6.04
C ALA A 624 27.32 -20.39 6.08
N GLY A 625 27.10 -21.00 7.25
CA GLY A 625 27.18 -22.46 7.43
C GLY A 625 25.83 -23.17 7.36
N MET A 626 24.73 -22.44 7.17
CA MET A 626 23.35 -22.94 7.20
C MET A 626 22.68 -22.92 5.83
N VAL A 627 23.24 -22.18 4.87
CA VAL A 627 22.73 -22.06 3.51
C VAL A 627 23.68 -22.68 2.50
N MET A 628 23.22 -22.88 1.27
CA MET A 628 24.02 -23.48 0.20
C MET A 628 25.22 -22.57 -0.17
N PRO A 629 26.47 -23.05 -0.09
CA PRO A 629 27.65 -22.22 -0.35
C PRO A 629 27.67 -21.56 -1.73
N GLU A 630 27.12 -22.22 -2.75
CA GLU A 630 27.02 -21.69 -4.11
C GLU A 630 26.07 -20.48 -4.20
N GLY A 631 24.94 -20.52 -3.48
CA GLY A 631 23.92 -19.46 -3.48
C GLY A 631 24.41 -18.15 -2.84
N ILE A 632 25.43 -18.22 -1.99
CA ILE A 632 26.05 -17.08 -1.30
C ILE A 632 27.52 -16.88 -1.67
N LYS A 633 28.00 -17.46 -2.78
CA LYS A 633 29.42 -17.45 -3.13
C LYS A 633 30.02 -16.03 -3.26
N ASP A 634 29.20 -15.07 -3.66
CA ASP A 634 29.62 -13.68 -3.93
C ASP A 634 29.42 -12.75 -2.71
N ILE A 635 28.78 -13.23 -1.63
CA ILE A 635 28.46 -12.42 -0.44
C ILE A 635 29.03 -13.01 0.85
N GLN A 636 29.27 -12.15 1.83
CA GLN A 636 29.70 -12.54 3.18
C GLN A 636 28.82 -11.89 4.23
N PHE A 637 28.68 -12.58 5.37
CA PHE A 637 28.08 -12.03 6.57
C PHE A 637 29.18 -11.54 7.51
N THR A 638 29.21 -10.23 7.79
CA THR A 638 30.19 -9.60 8.68
C THR A 638 29.73 -9.64 10.14
N ASP A 639 30.55 -9.15 11.06
CA ASP A 639 30.22 -9.12 12.50
C ASP A 639 29.01 -8.22 12.78
N GLU A 640 28.01 -8.79 13.43
CA GLU A 640 26.68 -8.21 13.64
C GLU A 640 26.76 -6.98 14.53
N VAL A 641 27.49 -7.07 15.65
CA VAL A 641 27.63 -5.97 16.62
C VAL A 641 28.37 -4.79 15.97
N LYS A 642 29.44 -5.08 15.24
CA LYS A 642 30.19 -4.05 14.51
C LYS A 642 29.30 -3.35 13.48
N ALA A 643 28.58 -4.09 12.66
CA ALA A 643 27.70 -3.53 11.62
C ALA A 643 26.58 -2.67 12.22
N VAL A 644 25.95 -3.14 13.31
CA VAL A 644 24.94 -2.35 14.04
C VAL A 644 25.54 -1.05 14.57
N ASN A 645 26.72 -1.09 15.19
CA ASN A 645 27.38 0.11 15.73
C ASN A 645 27.77 1.12 14.64
N GLU A 646 28.17 0.65 13.46
CA GLU A 646 28.43 1.50 12.30
C GLU A 646 27.13 2.16 11.80
N GLY A 647 26.04 1.41 11.67
CA GLY A 647 24.71 1.94 11.33
C GLY A 647 24.20 2.97 12.34
N THR A 648 24.28 2.66 13.64
CA THR A 648 23.91 3.58 14.73
C THR A 648 24.73 4.86 14.69
N THR A 649 26.03 4.76 14.41
CA THR A 649 26.90 5.93 14.26
C THR A 649 26.43 6.85 13.13
N GLU A 650 26.06 6.28 11.97
CA GLU A 650 25.54 7.07 10.85
C GLU A 650 24.18 7.72 11.19
N LEU A 651 23.28 6.98 11.83
CA LEU A 651 21.97 7.47 12.26
C LEU A 651 22.07 8.64 13.24
N LYS A 652 22.98 8.55 14.23
CA LYS A 652 23.25 9.64 15.18
C LYS A 652 23.79 10.89 14.49
N GLN A 653 24.64 10.74 13.46
CA GLN A 653 25.10 11.87 12.64
C GLN A 653 23.96 12.54 11.85
N LYS A 654 22.90 11.78 11.53
CA LYS A 654 21.65 12.29 10.93
C LYS A 654 20.68 12.87 11.96
N GLY A 655 21.01 12.81 13.25
CA GLY A 655 20.17 13.28 14.34
C GLY A 655 18.99 12.36 14.67
N VAL A 656 19.07 11.09 14.27
CA VAL A 656 18.12 10.03 14.65
C VAL A 656 18.56 9.42 15.97
N LYS A 657 17.60 9.22 16.89
CA LYS A 657 17.85 8.70 18.23
C LYS A 657 17.00 7.49 18.60
N ALA A 658 15.72 7.51 18.21
CA ALA A 658 14.87 6.32 18.30
C ALA A 658 15.37 5.23 17.34
N ILE A 659 16.08 4.22 17.85
CA ILE A 659 16.72 3.17 17.04
C ILE A 659 16.31 1.79 17.54
N ALA A 660 15.77 0.98 16.63
CA ALA A 660 15.51 -0.44 16.84
C ALA A 660 16.38 -1.30 15.91
N VAL A 661 16.63 -2.55 16.30
CA VAL A 661 17.35 -3.54 15.48
C VAL A 661 16.42 -4.69 15.15
N LEU A 662 16.28 -5.01 13.87
CA LEU A 662 15.70 -6.26 13.37
C LEU A 662 16.85 -7.26 13.26
N ALA A 663 16.96 -8.14 14.25
CA ALA A 663 18.09 -9.05 14.42
C ALA A 663 17.65 -10.50 14.22
N HIS A 664 17.96 -11.08 13.07
CA HIS A 664 17.80 -12.50 12.86
C HIS A 664 18.92 -13.28 13.57
N MET A 665 18.85 -13.28 14.90
CA MET A 665 19.87 -13.70 15.85
C MET A 665 19.19 -14.33 17.07
N THR A 666 19.81 -15.37 17.63
CA THR A 666 19.24 -16.15 18.73
C THR A 666 18.97 -15.33 19.99
N ALA A 667 17.84 -15.59 20.65
CA ALA A 667 17.56 -15.15 22.01
C ALA A 667 16.84 -16.26 22.81
N SER A 668 17.29 -16.51 24.04
CA SER A 668 16.62 -17.47 24.94
C SER A 668 16.43 -16.87 26.31
N GLN A 669 15.23 -17.05 26.87
CA GLN A 669 14.84 -16.48 28.15
C GLN A 669 14.56 -17.57 29.19
N ASN A 670 15.14 -17.41 30.38
CA ASN A 670 14.81 -18.21 31.56
C ASN A 670 14.61 -17.27 32.75
N GLY A 671 13.35 -17.13 33.18
CA GLY A 671 12.96 -16.08 34.11
C GLY A 671 13.33 -14.69 33.56
N ASP A 672 14.08 -13.91 34.35
CA ASP A 672 14.55 -12.58 33.95
C ASP A 672 15.89 -12.61 33.19
N THR A 673 16.49 -13.78 33.00
CA THR A 673 17.79 -13.90 32.32
C THR A 673 17.60 -14.19 30.84
N ILE A 674 18.15 -13.32 29.99
CA ILE A 674 18.19 -13.49 28.54
C ILE A 674 19.62 -13.77 28.09
N THR A 675 19.77 -14.79 27.23
CA THR A 675 21.03 -15.25 26.64
C THR A 675 20.91 -15.37 25.13
N GLY A 676 22.00 -15.70 24.44
CA GLY A 676 22.05 -15.78 22.98
C GLY A 676 22.76 -14.58 22.34
N GLU A 677 22.82 -14.59 21.01
CA GLU A 677 23.51 -13.58 20.22
C GLU A 677 22.86 -12.19 20.38
N SER A 678 21.53 -12.12 20.45
CA SER A 678 20.82 -10.85 20.68
C SER A 678 21.10 -10.27 22.07
N ALA A 679 21.33 -11.11 23.08
CA ALA A 679 21.77 -10.66 24.40
C ALA A 679 23.22 -10.15 24.41
N LYS A 680 24.08 -10.69 23.54
CA LYS A 680 25.44 -10.17 23.30
C LYS A 680 25.36 -8.80 22.60
N LEU A 681 24.55 -8.68 21.55
CA LEU A 681 24.31 -7.41 20.86
C LEU A 681 23.80 -6.34 21.83
N ALA A 682 22.90 -6.69 22.74
CA ALA A 682 22.39 -5.72 23.71
C ALA A 682 23.47 -5.18 24.67
N LYS A 683 24.49 -6.00 24.99
CA LYS A 683 25.59 -5.64 25.90
C LYS A 683 26.73 -4.89 25.21
N GLU A 684 27.00 -5.22 23.94
CA GLU A 684 28.16 -4.70 23.19
C GLU A 684 27.77 -3.62 22.15
N GLY A 685 26.48 -3.50 21.83
CA GLY A 685 25.92 -2.49 20.94
C GLY A 685 25.84 -1.10 21.59
N ASP A 686 25.78 -0.06 20.76
CA ASP A 686 25.69 1.35 21.20
C ASP A 686 24.49 1.58 22.13
N ASP A 687 24.66 2.45 23.13
CA ASP A 687 23.65 2.77 24.12
C ASP A 687 22.37 3.35 23.52
N GLU A 688 22.44 3.99 22.34
CA GLU A 688 21.28 4.57 21.63
C GLU A 688 20.30 3.52 21.08
N ILE A 689 20.66 2.23 21.06
CA ILE A 689 19.73 1.17 20.63
C ILE A 689 18.69 0.94 21.73
N ASP A 690 17.41 1.03 21.37
CA ASP A 690 16.29 0.91 22.31
C ASP A 690 15.68 -0.50 22.35
N VAL A 691 15.45 -1.09 21.18
CA VAL A 691 14.68 -2.33 21.00
C VAL A 691 15.42 -3.26 20.03
N ILE A 692 15.42 -4.55 20.33
CA ILE A 692 15.96 -5.61 19.48
C ILE A 692 14.85 -6.63 19.24
N PHE A 693 14.44 -6.78 17.99
CA PHE A 693 13.53 -7.81 17.54
C PHE A 693 14.37 -9.02 17.12
N ALA A 694 14.38 -10.07 17.95
CA ALA A 694 15.14 -11.29 17.75
C ALA A 694 14.38 -12.32 16.88
N GLY A 695 15.04 -13.42 16.52
CA GLY A 695 14.45 -14.51 15.73
C GLY A 695 15.37 -15.74 15.71
N HIS A 696 15.28 -16.54 14.65
CA HIS A 696 16.17 -17.66 14.30
C HIS A 696 15.98 -18.94 15.12
N ASN A 697 15.86 -18.85 16.45
CA ASN A 697 15.74 -20.04 17.33
C ASN A 697 14.32 -20.35 17.81
N HIS A 698 13.31 -19.64 17.29
CA HIS A 698 11.89 -19.99 17.45
C HIS A 698 11.39 -19.99 18.91
N GLU A 699 11.93 -19.11 19.73
CA GLU A 699 11.56 -18.92 21.14
C GLU A 699 10.60 -17.75 21.37
N VAL A 700 10.00 -17.71 22.57
CA VAL A 700 9.28 -16.54 23.06
C VAL A 700 10.17 -15.76 24.01
N VAL A 701 10.47 -14.51 23.66
CA VAL A 701 11.31 -13.62 24.47
C VAL A 701 10.62 -12.28 24.66
N ASN A 702 10.57 -11.81 25.89
CA ASN A 702 10.10 -10.48 26.27
C ASN A 702 10.80 -10.07 27.58
N GLY A 703 11.85 -9.26 27.45
CA GLY A 703 12.56 -8.72 28.60
C GLY A 703 13.70 -7.80 28.20
N GLU A 704 14.46 -7.30 29.18
CA GLU A 704 15.49 -6.32 28.93
C GLU A 704 16.90 -6.82 29.25
N VAL A 705 17.87 -6.44 28.42
CA VAL A 705 19.30 -6.61 28.67
C VAL A 705 19.97 -5.26 28.47
N ASN A 706 20.70 -4.79 29.49
CA ASN A 706 21.44 -3.52 29.43
C ASN A 706 20.56 -2.31 29.00
N GLY A 707 19.32 -2.27 29.49
CA GLY A 707 18.35 -1.20 29.16
C GLY A 707 17.77 -1.27 27.75
N LYS A 708 18.01 -2.36 27.01
CA LYS A 708 17.45 -2.61 25.67
C LYS A 708 16.39 -3.70 25.74
N LEU A 709 15.23 -3.43 25.18
CA LEU A 709 14.12 -4.38 25.15
C LEU A 709 14.36 -5.42 24.06
N ILE A 710 14.35 -6.71 24.39
CA ILE A 710 14.48 -7.82 23.45
C ILE A 710 13.13 -8.51 23.31
N VAL A 711 12.66 -8.67 22.08
CA VAL A 711 11.35 -9.25 21.75
C VAL A 711 11.49 -10.32 20.68
N GLN A 712 10.88 -11.48 20.90
CA GLN A 712 10.75 -12.56 19.91
C GLN A 712 9.37 -13.20 20.04
N ALA A 713 8.67 -13.31 18.91
CA ALA A 713 7.26 -13.68 18.83
C ALA A 713 7.06 -15.12 18.34
N PHE A 714 7.76 -16.07 18.96
CA PHE A 714 7.69 -17.50 18.65
C PHE A 714 8.09 -17.80 17.19
N GLU A 715 7.28 -18.54 16.43
CA GLU A 715 7.50 -18.95 15.03
C GLU A 715 6.15 -19.18 14.31
N TYR A 716 6.18 -19.29 12.98
CA TYR A 716 5.09 -19.75 12.10
C TYR A 716 3.75 -19.00 12.26
N GLY A 717 3.81 -17.73 12.66
CA GLY A 717 2.62 -16.92 12.91
C GLY A 717 1.80 -17.35 14.13
N LYS A 718 2.34 -18.21 15.02
CA LYS A 718 1.67 -18.63 16.27
C LYS A 718 1.46 -17.45 17.23
N ALA A 719 2.31 -16.44 17.16
CA ALA A 719 2.23 -15.22 17.95
C ALA A 719 2.70 -13.99 17.16
N ILE A 720 2.34 -12.81 17.66
CA ILE A 720 2.83 -11.50 17.21
C ILE A 720 3.41 -10.74 18.39
N GLY A 721 4.47 -9.96 18.16
CA GLY A 721 5.01 -9.04 19.16
C GLY A 721 4.35 -7.67 19.05
N GLU A 722 3.85 -7.15 20.16
CA GLU A 722 3.24 -5.81 20.28
C GLU A 722 4.11 -4.95 21.19
N VAL A 723 4.96 -4.11 20.60
CA VAL A 723 5.86 -3.21 21.33
C VAL A 723 5.26 -1.82 21.39
N SER A 724 4.97 -1.34 22.59
CA SER A 724 4.51 0.02 22.83
C SER A 724 5.69 0.90 23.22
N VAL A 725 5.96 1.93 22.42
CA VAL A 725 6.98 2.95 22.72
C VAL A 725 6.36 4.34 22.81
N THR A 726 7.01 5.21 23.58
CA THR A 726 6.67 6.63 23.64
C THR A 726 7.86 7.43 23.14
N LEU A 727 7.64 8.19 22.07
CA LEU A 727 8.64 9.08 21.48
C LEU A 727 8.52 10.48 22.10
N ASP A 728 9.62 11.12 22.45
CA ASP A 728 9.63 12.51 22.88
C ASP A 728 9.97 13.44 21.71
N ARG A 729 9.10 14.43 21.42
CA ARG A 729 9.27 15.36 20.30
C ARG A 729 10.52 16.23 20.40
N LYS A 730 11.01 16.50 21.61
CA LYS A 730 12.13 17.40 21.86
C LYS A 730 13.47 16.68 21.71
N THR A 731 13.60 15.49 22.27
CA THR A 731 14.81 14.67 22.17
C THR A 731 14.84 13.87 20.87
N LYS A 732 13.66 13.57 20.28
CA LYS A 732 13.44 12.67 19.15
C LYS A 732 13.80 11.21 19.45
N ASP A 733 13.60 10.82 20.71
CA ASP A 733 14.09 9.58 21.28
C ASP A 733 12.97 8.77 21.94
N ILE A 734 13.17 7.47 22.14
CA ILE A 734 12.25 6.61 22.88
C ILE A 734 12.47 6.83 24.38
N VAL A 735 11.45 7.30 25.08
CA VAL A 735 11.52 7.59 26.54
C VAL A 735 10.81 6.55 27.40
N LYS A 736 9.93 5.74 26.80
CA LYS A 736 9.25 4.61 27.46
C LYS A 736 9.09 3.48 26.45
N LYS A 737 9.23 2.24 26.91
CA LYS A 737 9.04 1.03 26.10
C LYS A 737 8.48 -0.11 26.95
N SER A 738 7.63 -0.92 26.34
CA SER A 738 7.15 -2.19 26.89
C SER A 738 6.70 -3.09 25.73
N ALA A 739 6.65 -4.40 25.95
CA ALA A 739 6.17 -5.35 24.95
C ALA A 739 5.17 -6.35 25.53
N ASN A 740 4.32 -6.87 24.65
CA ASN A 740 3.45 -8.00 24.87
C ASN A 740 3.62 -9.00 23.72
N ILE A 741 3.58 -10.30 24.02
CA ILE A 741 3.53 -11.36 23.00
C ILE A 741 2.09 -11.86 22.94
N GLN A 742 1.42 -11.55 21.82
CA GLN A 742 0.03 -11.93 21.60
C GLN A 742 -0.02 -13.21 20.77
N TYR A 743 -0.43 -14.31 21.39
CA TYR A 743 -0.73 -15.53 20.65
C TYR A 743 -1.96 -15.34 19.74
N VAL A 744 -1.88 -15.91 18.53
CA VAL A 744 -2.93 -15.80 17.51
C VAL A 744 -3.97 -16.89 17.74
N ASP A 745 -4.85 -16.67 18.71
CA ASP A 745 -5.91 -17.61 19.08
C ASP A 745 -7.09 -17.52 18.10
N GLN A 746 -7.30 -18.56 17.30
CA GLN A 746 -8.33 -18.59 16.27
C GLN A 746 -9.76 -18.52 16.82
N SER A 747 -9.98 -18.82 18.11
CA SER A 747 -11.30 -18.73 18.74
C SER A 747 -11.68 -17.30 19.15
N SER A 748 -10.71 -16.39 19.20
CA SER A 748 -10.86 -15.03 19.70
C SER A 748 -11.10 -13.99 18.60
N ILE A 749 -10.92 -14.35 17.33
CA ILE A 749 -11.09 -13.44 16.20
C ILE A 749 -11.60 -14.18 14.96
N GLU A 750 -12.35 -13.49 14.11
CA GLU A 750 -12.67 -13.98 12.77
C GLU A 750 -11.49 -13.73 11.83
N LYS A 751 -11.24 -14.66 10.90
CA LYS A 751 -10.18 -14.51 9.90
C LYS A 751 -10.37 -13.28 9.02
N ASP A 752 -9.26 -12.67 8.61
CA ASP A 752 -9.28 -11.59 7.62
C ASP A 752 -9.77 -12.13 6.28
N LYS A 753 -10.74 -11.43 5.67
CA LYS A 753 -11.42 -11.93 4.49
C LYS A 753 -10.55 -11.91 3.24
N GLU A 754 -9.63 -10.95 3.14
CA GLU A 754 -8.77 -10.78 1.97
C GLU A 754 -7.62 -11.77 2.02
N ALA A 755 -6.94 -11.86 3.17
CA ALA A 755 -5.92 -12.88 3.42
C ALA A 755 -6.49 -14.30 3.27
N ALA A 756 -7.70 -14.57 3.77
CA ALA A 756 -8.35 -15.87 3.57
C ALA A 756 -8.67 -16.16 2.10
N ALA A 757 -8.94 -15.13 1.27
CA ALA A 757 -9.16 -15.29 -0.16
C ALA A 757 -7.85 -15.58 -0.90
N ILE A 758 -6.75 -14.92 -0.52
CA ILE A 758 -5.40 -15.18 -1.04
C ILE A 758 -5.00 -16.63 -0.75
N LEU A 759 -5.13 -17.07 0.51
CA LEU A 759 -4.85 -18.46 0.90
C LEU A 759 -5.72 -19.47 0.13
N ALA A 760 -7.02 -19.20 -0.03
CA ALA A 760 -7.91 -20.09 -0.75
C ALA A 760 -7.58 -20.16 -2.25
N HIS A 761 -7.08 -19.07 -2.84
CA HIS A 761 -6.66 -19.04 -4.24
C HIS A 761 -5.46 -19.96 -4.47
N TYR A 762 -4.39 -19.77 -3.71
CA TYR A 762 -3.15 -20.54 -3.87
C TYR A 762 -3.29 -21.99 -3.38
N GLY A 763 -4.01 -22.21 -2.29
CA GLY A 763 -4.32 -23.56 -1.82
C GLY A 763 -5.02 -24.40 -2.88
N LYS A 764 -5.93 -23.80 -3.66
CA LYS A 764 -6.59 -24.49 -4.78
C LYS A 764 -5.66 -24.78 -5.95
N GLU A 765 -4.66 -23.93 -6.19
CA GLU A 765 -3.70 -24.11 -7.27
C GLU A 765 -2.78 -25.30 -7.01
N VAL A 766 -2.33 -25.46 -5.77
CA VAL A 766 -1.43 -26.56 -5.38
C VAL A 766 -2.15 -27.83 -4.92
N GLU A 767 -3.47 -27.77 -4.65
CA GLU A 767 -4.31 -28.88 -4.17
C GLU A 767 -4.02 -30.23 -4.88
N PRO A 768 -3.93 -30.29 -6.24
CA PRO A 768 -3.75 -31.55 -6.95
C PRO A 768 -2.42 -32.24 -6.64
N ILE A 769 -1.40 -31.48 -6.25
CA ILE A 769 -0.07 -31.98 -5.90
C ILE A 769 -0.07 -32.43 -4.44
N ILE A 770 -0.52 -31.55 -3.55
CA ILE A 770 -0.40 -31.77 -2.10
C ILE A 770 -1.31 -32.89 -1.59
N SER A 771 -2.47 -33.10 -2.23
CA SER A 771 -3.48 -34.07 -1.80
C SER A 771 -3.22 -35.50 -2.29
N GLU A 772 -2.15 -35.72 -3.07
CA GLU A 772 -1.82 -37.05 -3.57
C GLU A 772 -1.47 -37.96 -2.39
N VAL A 773 -2.27 -39.00 -2.15
CA VAL A 773 -1.96 -40.04 -1.15
C VAL A 773 -0.86 -40.94 -1.72
N VAL A 774 0.26 -41.01 -1.02
CA VAL A 774 1.46 -41.76 -1.42
C VAL A 774 1.72 -42.99 -0.55
N GLY A 775 1.08 -43.10 0.62
CA GLY A 775 1.19 -44.26 1.52
C GLY A 775 0.22 -44.22 2.70
N GLU A 776 0.44 -45.10 3.69
CA GLU A 776 -0.36 -45.19 4.93
C GLU A 776 0.60 -45.38 6.13
N ALA A 777 0.58 -44.48 7.10
CA ALA A 777 1.31 -44.60 8.36
C ALA A 777 0.48 -45.34 9.41
N GLY A 778 0.94 -46.50 9.86
CA GLY A 778 0.25 -47.30 10.89
C GLY A 778 0.36 -46.73 12.30
N VAL A 779 1.37 -45.89 12.52
CA VAL A 779 1.67 -45.21 13.79
C VAL A 779 2.13 -43.78 13.52
N LYS A 780 2.00 -42.89 14.51
CA LYS A 780 2.69 -41.60 14.49
C LYS A 780 4.20 -41.84 14.55
N MET A 781 4.96 -41.16 13.70
CA MET A 781 6.42 -41.25 13.65
C MET A 781 7.03 -39.89 13.99
N GLU A 782 7.76 -39.87 15.10
CA GLU A 782 8.47 -38.67 15.56
C GLU A 782 9.72 -38.42 14.70
N GLY A 783 9.95 -37.15 14.36
CA GLY A 783 11.08 -36.67 13.56
C GLY A 783 11.99 -35.70 14.31
N GLY A 784 12.77 -34.92 13.56
CA GLY A 784 13.69 -33.91 14.08
C GLY A 784 15.02 -34.49 14.59
N TYR A 785 15.64 -33.76 15.52
CA TYR A 785 16.94 -34.11 16.12
C TYR A 785 16.88 -35.43 16.90
N SER A 786 17.86 -36.31 16.67
CA SER A 786 17.97 -37.60 17.34
C SER A 786 18.20 -37.48 18.87
N ASN A 787 18.91 -36.45 19.34
CA ASN A 787 19.11 -36.11 20.76
C ASN A 787 19.77 -37.22 21.60
N ASP A 788 19.03 -38.25 21.99
CA ASP A 788 19.51 -39.35 22.82
C ASP A 788 19.49 -40.73 22.14
N GLY A 789 18.99 -40.82 20.90
CA GLY A 789 18.94 -42.06 20.10
C GLY A 789 18.26 -41.85 18.74
N ASP A 790 18.07 -42.92 17.98
CA ASP A 790 17.39 -42.82 16.69
C ASP A 790 15.90 -42.46 16.82
N THR A 791 15.33 -41.85 15.78
CA THR A 791 13.91 -41.47 15.70
C THR A 791 13.19 -42.30 14.61
N PRO A 792 11.91 -42.65 14.80
CA PRO A 792 11.17 -43.46 13.82
C PRO A 792 11.14 -42.85 12.42
N LEU A 793 10.82 -41.55 12.29
CA LEU A 793 10.74 -40.87 11.00
C LEU A 793 12.12 -40.66 10.39
N GLY A 794 13.12 -40.35 11.21
CA GLY A 794 14.50 -40.25 10.77
C GLY A 794 15.03 -41.55 10.17
N ASN A 795 14.70 -42.70 10.79
CA ASN A 795 15.03 -44.03 10.26
C ASN A 795 14.35 -44.30 8.91
N LEU A 796 13.07 -43.97 8.77
CA LEU A 796 12.33 -44.12 7.52
C LEU A 796 13.00 -43.32 6.39
N ILE A 797 13.34 -42.05 6.64
CA ILE A 797 13.97 -41.17 5.65
C ILE A 797 15.36 -41.69 5.29
N ALA A 798 16.19 -42.04 6.27
CA ALA A 798 17.54 -42.56 6.02
C ALA A 798 17.49 -43.89 5.22
N ASP A 799 16.53 -44.77 5.52
CA ASP A 799 16.31 -45.98 4.73
C ASP A 799 15.87 -45.66 3.30
N GLY A 800 15.00 -44.66 3.11
CA GLY A 800 14.57 -44.20 1.79
C GLY A 800 15.70 -43.60 0.95
N MET A 801 16.59 -42.81 1.58
CA MET A 801 17.81 -42.30 0.93
C MET A 801 18.72 -43.44 0.49
N ARG A 802 18.97 -44.42 1.38
CA ARG A 802 19.79 -45.59 1.11
C ARG A 802 19.19 -46.46 0.00
N TYR A 803 17.88 -46.68 0.04
CA TYR A 803 17.12 -47.42 -0.97
C TYR A 803 17.24 -46.77 -2.35
N SER A 804 17.00 -45.47 -2.43
CA SER A 804 16.97 -44.71 -3.69
C SER A 804 18.34 -44.64 -4.35
N MET A 805 19.41 -44.45 -3.56
CA MET A 805 20.77 -44.34 -4.07
C MET A 805 21.52 -45.66 -4.16
N LYS A 806 20.91 -46.75 -3.66
CA LYS A 806 21.51 -48.09 -3.57
C LYS A 806 22.88 -48.07 -2.87
N SER A 807 22.95 -47.35 -1.76
CA SER A 807 24.19 -47.19 -0.99
C SER A 807 24.29 -48.18 0.17
N ASP A 808 25.50 -48.34 0.70
CA ASP A 808 25.74 -49.14 1.90
C ASP A 808 25.13 -48.46 3.12
N PHE A 809 25.36 -47.14 3.26
CA PHE A 809 24.93 -46.31 4.37
C PHE A 809 24.16 -45.08 3.91
N ALA A 810 23.35 -44.49 4.80
CA ALA A 810 22.81 -43.15 4.62
C ALA A 810 22.75 -42.38 5.95
N MET A 811 22.82 -41.05 5.87
CA MET A 811 22.67 -40.14 7.01
C MET A 811 21.81 -38.93 6.63
N MET A 812 20.88 -38.55 7.51
CA MET A 812 20.02 -37.37 7.38
C MET A 812 20.19 -36.48 8.61
N ASN A 813 20.42 -35.17 8.43
CA ASN A 813 20.53 -34.22 9.53
C ASN A 813 19.16 -33.90 10.15
N GLY A 814 19.10 -33.78 11.48
CA GLY A 814 17.84 -33.55 12.20
C GLY A 814 17.15 -32.24 11.80
N GLY A 815 17.94 -31.17 11.57
CA GLY A 815 17.41 -29.88 11.11
C GLY A 815 16.72 -29.91 9.73
N GLY A 816 16.96 -30.97 8.94
CA GLY A 816 16.31 -31.22 7.66
C GLY A 816 14.93 -31.90 7.77
N ILE A 817 14.51 -32.31 8.98
CA ILE A 817 13.25 -32.99 9.27
C ILE A 817 12.37 -32.03 10.10
N ARG A 818 11.38 -31.41 9.49
CA ARG A 818 10.71 -30.22 10.04
C ARG A 818 9.45 -30.49 10.86
N GLN A 819 8.86 -31.67 10.73
CA GLN A 819 7.67 -32.05 11.50
C GLN A 819 7.60 -33.57 11.74
N ASN A 820 6.63 -33.99 12.56
CA ASN A 820 6.28 -35.40 12.74
C ASN A 820 5.38 -35.87 11.59
N LEU A 821 5.37 -37.19 11.36
CA LEU A 821 4.38 -37.82 10.49
C LEU A 821 3.27 -38.42 11.35
N GLU A 822 2.04 -37.94 11.18
CA GLU A 822 0.89 -38.43 11.93
C GLU A 822 0.41 -39.80 11.40
N LYS A 823 -0.37 -40.52 12.22
CA LYS A 823 -0.97 -41.80 11.82
C LYS A 823 -2.09 -41.58 10.80
N GLY A 824 -2.14 -42.42 9.76
CA GLY A 824 -3.19 -42.43 8.74
C GLY A 824 -2.63 -42.31 7.31
N PRO A 825 -3.44 -41.87 6.34
CA PRO A 825 -2.98 -41.65 4.97
C PRO A 825 -1.82 -40.65 4.94
N ILE A 826 -0.75 -41.01 4.22
CA ILE A 826 0.41 -40.16 3.99
C ILE A 826 0.19 -39.47 2.64
N THR A 827 0.10 -38.14 2.64
CA THR A 827 0.04 -37.36 1.41
C THR A 827 1.43 -36.87 0.98
N TRP A 828 1.58 -36.49 -0.29
CA TRP A 828 2.79 -35.82 -0.77
C TRP A 828 3.02 -34.51 0.01
N GLY A 829 1.96 -33.76 0.31
CA GLY A 829 2.03 -32.55 1.12
C GLY A 829 2.56 -32.78 2.54
N ASP A 830 2.20 -33.91 3.18
CA ASP A 830 2.73 -34.28 4.50
C ASP A 830 4.25 -34.48 4.45
N LEU A 831 4.74 -35.19 3.42
CA LEU A 831 6.17 -35.44 3.23
C LEU A 831 6.93 -34.18 2.85
N PHE A 832 6.35 -33.29 2.03
CA PHE A 832 6.95 -32.00 1.70
C PHE A 832 7.12 -31.14 2.95
N ASN A 833 6.09 -31.04 3.79
CA ASN A 833 6.19 -30.28 5.04
C ASN A 833 7.24 -30.88 6.01
N ILE A 834 7.59 -32.17 5.87
CA ILE A 834 8.70 -32.81 6.59
C ILE A 834 10.07 -32.45 5.97
N GLN A 835 10.21 -32.49 4.64
CA GLN A 835 11.45 -32.19 3.89
C GLN A 835 11.25 -31.05 2.86
N PRO A 836 11.15 -29.77 3.28
CA PRO A 836 10.71 -28.68 2.40
C PRO A 836 11.84 -28.01 1.60
N PHE A 837 13.09 -28.46 1.73
CA PHE A 837 14.27 -27.72 1.25
C PHE A 837 14.65 -28.00 -0.20
N GLY A 838 14.01 -28.98 -0.86
CA GLY A 838 14.37 -29.37 -2.22
C GLY A 838 15.83 -29.81 -2.37
N ASN A 839 16.42 -30.38 -1.30
CA ASN A 839 17.78 -30.87 -1.34
C ASN A 839 17.89 -32.05 -2.31
N VAL A 840 19.08 -32.28 -2.88
CA VAL A 840 19.34 -33.47 -3.71
C VAL A 840 20.24 -34.47 -3.00
N LEU A 841 20.00 -35.75 -3.21
CA LEU A 841 20.83 -36.80 -2.63
C LEU A 841 22.23 -36.80 -3.27
N VAL A 842 23.25 -37.01 -2.45
CA VAL A 842 24.64 -37.14 -2.87
C VAL A 842 25.21 -38.42 -2.26
N LYS A 843 25.64 -39.33 -3.12
CA LYS A 843 26.33 -40.57 -2.74
C LYS A 843 27.85 -40.37 -2.87
N LEU A 844 28.58 -40.72 -1.83
CA LEU A 844 30.02 -40.57 -1.70
C LEU A 844 30.66 -41.92 -1.38
N GLU A 845 31.87 -42.15 -1.87
CA GLU A 845 32.72 -43.24 -1.41
C GLU A 845 33.54 -42.82 -0.20
N ILE A 846 33.48 -43.60 0.88
CA ILE A 846 34.23 -43.39 2.12
C ILE A 846 34.94 -44.68 2.56
N LYS A 847 35.98 -44.59 3.38
CA LYS A 847 36.52 -45.73 4.12
C LYS A 847 35.73 -45.98 5.40
N GLY A 848 35.68 -47.23 5.86
CA GLY A 848 35.01 -47.56 7.13
C GLY A 848 35.51 -46.72 8.32
N LYS A 849 36.80 -46.40 8.35
CA LYS A 849 37.39 -45.50 9.38
C LYS A 849 36.91 -44.05 9.27
N ASP A 850 36.56 -43.58 8.08
CA ASP A 850 36.11 -42.20 7.84
C ASP A 850 34.73 -41.98 8.49
N LEU A 851 33.94 -43.06 8.60
CA LEU A 851 32.62 -43.05 9.24
C LEU A 851 32.69 -42.64 10.72
N VAL A 852 33.77 -43.01 11.42
CA VAL A 852 33.99 -42.61 12.82
C VAL A 852 34.14 -41.09 12.92
N GLU A 853 35.01 -40.50 12.09
CA GLU A 853 35.24 -39.05 12.11
C GLU A 853 33.97 -38.26 11.73
N ILE A 854 33.17 -38.77 10.78
CA ILE A 854 31.89 -38.17 10.39
C ILE A 854 30.87 -38.23 11.54
N ILE A 855 30.77 -39.37 12.24
CA ILE A 855 29.83 -39.54 13.34
C ILE A 855 30.23 -38.68 14.54
N GLU A 856 31.50 -38.65 14.92
CA GLU A 856 31.97 -37.88 16.08
C GLU A 856 31.80 -36.37 15.88
N ALA A 857 31.98 -35.87 14.65
CA ALA A 857 31.88 -34.44 14.36
C ALA A 857 30.49 -33.83 14.57
N GLN A 858 29.43 -34.65 14.50
CA GLN A 858 28.06 -34.16 14.68
C GLN A 858 27.56 -34.22 16.13
N ILE A 859 28.19 -35.04 16.98
CA ILE A 859 27.73 -35.22 18.35
C ILE A 859 28.10 -33.98 19.17
N SER A 860 27.10 -33.31 19.74
CA SER A 860 27.29 -32.08 20.51
C SER A 860 26.68 -32.16 21.91
N PRO A 861 27.14 -31.33 22.87
CA PRO A 861 26.50 -31.25 24.18
C PRO A 861 25.03 -30.81 24.13
N GLN A 862 24.66 -30.02 23.13
CA GLN A 862 23.32 -29.43 23.03
C GLN A 862 22.30 -30.36 22.37
N PHE A 863 22.71 -31.08 21.31
CA PHE A 863 21.81 -31.91 20.50
C PHE A 863 22.14 -33.40 20.56
N GLY A 864 23.14 -33.83 21.33
CA GLY A 864 23.66 -35.19 21.27
C GLY A 864 23.96 -35.59 19.81
N PRO A 865 23.67 -36.85 19.41
CA PRO A 865 23.59 -37.22 18.01
C PRO A 865 22.49 -36.46 17.26
N ASP A 866 22.86 -35.77 16.19
CA ASP A 866 21.98 -35.09 15.23
C ASP A 866 21.52 -36.01 14.09
N TYR A 867 22.40 -36.87 13.56
CA TYR A 867 22.10 -37.61 12.34
C TYR A 867 21.22 -38.82 12.58
N SER A 868 20.14 -38.93 11.81
CA SER A 868 19.43 -40.19 11.59
C SER A 868 20.21 -41.05 10.60
N ILE A 869 20.26 -42.38 10.82
CA ILE A 869 21.19 -43.27 10.11
C ILE A 869 20.50 -44.50 9.51
N SER A 870 21.09 -45.04 8.43
CA SER A 870 20.70 -46.31 7.82
C SER A 870 21.91 -47.14 7.40
N GLY A 871 21.78 -48.46 7.47
CA GLY A 871 22.79 -49.42 7.02
C GLY A 871 23.88 -49.77 8.03
N PHE A 872 23.89 -49.16 9.22
CA PHE A 872 24.79 -49.48 10.33
C PHE A 872 24.15 -49.06 11.67
N SER A 873 24.75 -49.50 12.77
CA SER A 873 24.45 -49.02 14.13
C SER A 873 25.73 -48.67 14.87
N TYR A 874 25.65 -47.74 15.82
CA TYR A 874 26.79 -47.38 16.66
C TYR A 874 26.42 -47.09 18.11
N SER A 875 27.40 -47.22 18.99
CA SER A 875 27.33 -46.68 20.34
C SER A 875 28.41 -45.63 20.56
N TYR A 876 28.11 -44.62 21.39
CA TYR A 876 29.04 -43.55 21.73
C TYR A 876 29.14 -43.34 23.24
N ASP A 877 30.27 -42.85 23.70
CA ASP A 877 30.46 -42.43 25.08
C ASP A 877 29.84 -41.04 25.28
N PRO A 878 28.81 -40.87 26.14
CA PRO A 878 28.14 -39.59 26.32
C PRO A 878 29.00 -38.52 27.02
N LEU A 879 30.17 -38.86 27.57
CA LEU A 879 31.10 -37.92 28.20
C LEU A 879 32.15 -37.39 27.22
N THR A 880 32.64 -38.25 26.33
CA THR A 880 33.71 -37.90 25.38
C THR A 880 33.19 -37.65 23.97
N TYR A 881 31.95 -38.04 23.69
CA TYR A 881 31.31 -38.00 22.37
C TYR A 881 32.03 -38.83 21.30
N GLN A 882 32.84 -39.80 21.73
CA GLN A 882 33.57 -40.71 20.85
C GLN A 882 32.77 -41.97 20.56
N VAL A 883 32.93 -42.51 19.36
CA VAL A 883 32.31 -43.78 18.96
C VAL A 883 33.04 -44.94 19.66
N VAL A 884 32.26 -45.81 20.32
CA VAL A 884 32.73 -46.97 21.08
C VAL A 884 32.59 -48.28 20.28
N ASP A 885 31.49 -48.43 19.56
CA ASP A 885 31.18 -49.62 18.77
C ASP A 885 30.47 -49.21 17.48
N LEU A 886 30.77 -49.89 16.37
CA LEU A 886 30.26 -49.57 15.04
C LEU A 886 30.04 -50.86 14.25
N LYS A 887 28.77 -51.18 13.97
CA LYS A 887 28.33 -52.48 13.48
C LYS A 887 27.47 -52.40 12.23
N LEU A 888 27.59 -53.42 11.39
CA LEU A 888 26.68 -53.71 10.29
C LEU A 888 25.39 -54.36 10.81
N PRO A 889 24.30 -54.41 10.01
CA PRO A 889 23.02 -54.99 10.43
C PRO A 889 23.09 -56.48 10.81
N ASP A 890 24.09 -57.21 10.32
CA ASP A 890 24.33 -58.62 10.68
C ASP A 890 25.09 -58.78 12.02
N GLY A 891 25.45 -57.67 12.67
CA GLY A 891 26.17 -57.62 13.94
C GLY A 891 27.70 -57.65 13.80
N SER A 892 28.25 -57.79 12.59
CA SER A 892 29.69 -57.71 12.35
C SER A 892 30.20 -56.27 12.45
N ALA A 893 31.50 -56.10 12.77
CA ALA A 893 32.11 -54.76 12.84
C ALA A 893 32.32 -54.19 11.43
N VAL A 894 32.17 -52.86 11.29
CA VAL A 894 32.50 -52.17 10.03
C VAL A 894 34.02 -52.25 9.77
N ALA A 895 34.42 -52.75 8.60
CA ALA A 895 35.83 -52.91 8.25
C ALA A 895 36.47 -51.57 7.87
N PHE A 896 37.45 -51.11 8.66
CA PHE A 896 38.01 -49.76 8.54
C PHE A 896 38.68 -49.43 7.21
N ASP A 897 39.34 -50.39 6.57
CA ASP A 897 40.03 -50.18 5.28
C ASP A 897 39.15 -50.47 4.05
N GLN A 898 37.97 -51.06 4.26
CA GLN A 898 36.99 -51.31 3.20
C GLN A 898 36.37 -49.99 2.74
N THR A 899 36.13 -49.88 1.43
CA THR A 899 35.36 -48.76 0.86
C THR A 899 33.87 -49.09 0.95
N TYR A 900 33.09 -48.12 1.41
CA TYR A 900 31.64 -48.14 1.46
C TYR A 900 31.08 -46.91 0.74
N THR A 901 29.81 -46.97 0.37
CA THR A 901 29.04 -45.85 -0.18
C THR A 901 28.14 -45.23 0.89
N LEU A 902 28.26 -43.92 1.09
CA LEU A 902 27.46 -43.13 2.03
C LEU A 902 26.58 -42.15 1.24
N THR A 903 25.27 -42.21 1.44
CA THR A 903 24.33 -41.22 0.91
C THR A 903 23.98 -40.18 1.97
N VAL A 904 24.09 -38.90 1.61
CA VAL A 904 23.63 -37.75 2.40
C VAL A 904 22.85 -36.81 1.47
N ASN A 905 22.29 -35.72 1.99
CA ASN A 905 21.82 -34.63 1.13
C ASN A 905 22.98 -33.70 0.71
N ASN A 906 22.81 -32.93 -0.35
CA ASN A 906 23.81 -32.01 -0.91
C ASN A 906 24.24 -30.92 0.07
N PHE A 907 23.34 -30.42 0.93
CA PHE A 907 23.70 -29.51 2.01
C PHE A 907 24.77 -30.14 2.92
N MET A 908 24.52 -31.34 3.46
CA MET A 908 25.49 -32.07 4.28
C MET A 908 26.79 -32.39 3.54
N ALA A 909 26.71 -32.69 2.24
CA ALA A 909 27.88 -33.02 1.43
C ALA A 909 28.81 -31.83 1.18
N THR A 910 28.28 -30.61 1.18
CA THR A 910 29.00 -29.39 0.75
C THR A 910 29.24 -28.38 1.86
N ALA A 911 28.48 -28.44 2.96
CA ALA A 911 28.61 -27.54 4.08
C ALA A 911 30.01 -27.63 4.73
N THR A 912 30.60 -26.46 5.01
CA THR A 912 31.98 -26.34 5.51
C THR A 912 32.08 -26.17 7.02
N GLY A 913 30.95 -26.12 7.73
CA GLY A 913 30.92 -26.07 9.20
C GLY A 913 31.56 -27.32 9.81
N SER A 914 32.16 -27.21 11.01
CA SER A 914 32.91 -28.30 11.66
C SER A 914 32.13 -29.63 11.73
N LYS A 915 30.81 -29.54 11.88
CA LYS A 915 29.86 -30.66 11.88
C LYS A 915 29.83 -31.44 10.57
N TYR A 916 29.76 -30.76 9.43
CA TYR A 916 29.56 -31.38 8.11
C TYR A 916 30.86 -31.53 7.31
N ALA A 917 31.87 -30.71 7.61
CA ALA A 917 33.14 -30.67 6.87
C ALA A 917 33.83 -32.03 6.66
N PRO A 918 33.80 -33.00 7.60
CA PRO A 918 34.36 -34.33 7.36
C PRO A 918 33.72 -35.06 6.17
N ILE A 919 32.41 -34.89 5.92
CA ILE A 919 31.68 -35.58 4.85
C ILE A 919 32.28 -35.23 3.50
N GLY A 920 32.34 -33.94 3.16
CA GLY A 920 32.91 -33.46 1.89
C GLY A 920 34.41 -33.65 1.77
N ARG A 921 35.16 -33.60 2.88
CA ARG A 921 36.63 -33.79 2.88
C ARG A 921 37.04 -35.25 2.69
N LEU A 922 36.33 -36.18 3.31
CA LEU A 922 36.65 -37.62 3.28
C LEU A 922 35.98 -38.34 2.12
N GLY A 923 34.77 -37.91 1.77
CA GLY A 923 33.99 -38.43 0.65
C GLY A 923 34.66 -38.22 -0.69
N LYS A 924 34.62 -39.25 -1.54
CA LYS A 924 35.15 -39.23 -2.91
C LYS A 924 34.07 -39.65 -3.90
N ASN A 925 34.33 -39.41 -5.19
CA ASN A 925 33.50 -39.92 -6.29
C ASN A 925 32.00 -39.59 -6.12
N ALA A 926 31.70 -38.32 -5.86
CA ALA A 926 30.34 -37.85 -5.63
C ALA A 926 29.42 -38.14 -6.82
N GLU A 927 28.28 -38.78 -6.54
CA GLU A 927 27.21 -39.06 -7.50
C GLU A 927 25.93 -38.39 -7.00
N THR A 928 25.37 -37.48 -7.81
CA THR A 928 24.10 -36.79 -7.51
C THR A 928 22.91 -37.66 -7.90
N GLY A 929 21.92 -37.72 -7.01
CA GLY A 929 20.69 -38.46 -7.15
C GLY A 929 19.45 -37.58 -7.36
N PRO A 930 18.25 -38.12 -7.11
CA PRO A 930 17.01 -37.35 -7.09
C PRO A 930 16.96 -36.38 -5.91
N GLU A 931 15.93 -35.54 -5.91
CA GLU A 931 15.53 -34.74 -4.75
C GLU A 931 15.22 -35.66 -3.54
N ASP A 932 15.57 -35.22 -2.34
CA ASP A 932 15.44 -35.99 -1.11
C ASP A 932 13.97 -36.31 -0.78
N LEU A 933 13.07 -35.35 -1.01
CA LEU A 933 11.63 -35.57 -0.93
C LEU A 933 11.15 -36.65 -1.91
N GLU A 934 11.54 -36.56 -3.18
CA GLU A 934 11.16 -37.53 -4.21
C GLU A 934 11.69 -38.94 -3.89
N ALA A 935 12.89 -39.04 -3.29
CA ALA A 935 13.42 -40.29 -2.79
C ALA A 935 12.56 -40.88 -1.65
N THR A 936 12.13 -40.04 -0.70
CA THR A 936 11.24 -40.46 0.39
C THR A 936 9.86 -40.86 -0.13
N VAL A 937 9.27 -40.10 -1.05
CA VAL A 937 7.99 -40.42 -1.72
C VAL A 937 8.09 -41.76 -2.44
N ALA A 938 9.15 -41.99 -3.22
CA ALA A 938 9.37 -43.25 -3.92
C ALA A 938 9.51 -44.42 -2.95
N PHE A 939 10.21 -44.23 -1.83
CA PHE A 939 10.36 -45.24 -0.80
C PHE A 939 9.03 -45.57 -0.11
N VAL A 940 8.24 -44.56 0.27
CA VAL A 940 6.90 -44.75 0.85
C VAL A 940 5.97 -45.49 -0.13
N LYS A 941 5.99 -45.11 -1.41
CA LYS A 941 5.23 -45.82 -2.47
C LYS A 941 5.67 -47.27 -2.66
N SER A 942 6.93 -47.61 -2.36
CA SER A 942 7.46 -48.97 -2.49
C SER A 942 6.84 -49.97 -1.52
N PHE A 943 6.15 -49.51 -0.48
CA PHE A 943 5.37 -50.35 0.42
C PHE A 943 4.01 -50.78 -0.17
N GLU A 944 3.67 -50.34 -1.39
CA GLU A 944 2.47 -50.74 -2.14
C GLU A 944 1.15 -50.57 -1.35
N GLY A 945 1.08 -49.51 -0.53
CA GLY A 945 -0.08 -49.20 0.32
C GLY A 945 -0.18 -50.02 1.62
N ALA A 946 0.82 -50.85 1.93
CA ALA A 946 0.92 -51.48 3.24
C ALA A 946 1.09 -50.42 4.34
N SER A 947 0.50 -50.69 5.50
CA SER A 947 0.61 -49.81 6.66
C SER A 947 2.05 -49.79 7.19
N ILE A 948 2.72 -48.65 7.05
CA ILE A 948 4.12 -48.45 7.39
C ILE A 948 4.25 -48.25 8.90
N VAL A 949 5.12 -49.04 9.54
CA VAL A 949 5.40 -48.95 10.97
C VAL A 949 6.91 -48.87 11.18
N TYR A 950 7.37 -47.71 11.60
CA TYR A 950 8.73 -47.48 12.10
C TYR A 950 8.67 -47.18 13.60
N GLN A 951 9.67 -47.64 14.33
CA GLN A 951 9.86 -47.36 15.76
C GLN A 951 11.34 -47.02 16.00
N LYS A 952 11.68 -46.66 17.24
CA LYS A 952 13.10 -46.62 17.65
C LYS A 952 13.65 -48.04 17.59
N GLU A 953 14.70 -48.25 16.81
CA GLU A 953 15.33 -49.55 16.58
C GLU A 953 16.63 -49.71 17.37
N GLY A 954 17.09 -48.64 18.04
CA GLY A 954 18.36 -48.63 18.75
C GLY A 954 19.54 -48.60 17.78
N ARG A 955 19.41 -47.92 16.64
CA ARG A 955 20.52 -47.72 15.69
C ARG A 955 21.62 -46.87 16.31
N ILE A 956 21.26 -45.98 17.25
CA ILE A 956 22.16 -45.08 17.96
C ILE A 956 21.98 -45.30 19.46
N GLN A 957 23.06 -45.64 20.17
CA GLN A 957 22.99 -45.96 21.60
C GLN A 957 24.09 -45.28 22.41
N LYS A 958 23.80 -44.97 23.68
CA LYS A 958 24.86 -44.62 24.64
C LYS A 958 25.56 -45.89 25.09
N ALA A 959 26.89 -45.90 25.09
CA ALA A 959 27.66 -47.02 25.62
C ALA A 959 27.35 -47.20 27.12
N LYS A 960 27.20 -48.46 27.57
CA LYS A 960 27.01 -48.75 28.99
C LYS A 960 28.28 -48.36 29.75
N GLN A 961 28.14 -47.54 30.79
CA GLN A 961 29.24 -47.33 31.73
C GLN A 961 29.49 -48.67 32.43
N GLU A 962 30.65 -49.29 32.20
CA GLU A 962 31.15 -50.26 33.15
C GLU A 962 31.33 -49.51 34.48
N GLU A 963 30.66 -49.97 35.54
CA GLU A 963 30.99 -49.57 36.90
C GLU A 963 32.49 -49.80 37.08
N LYS A 964 33.29 -48.73 36.99
CA LYS A 964 34.61 -48.72 37.58
C LYS A 964 34.41 -48.86 39.07
N ALA A 965 34.30 -50.12 39.51
CA ALA A 965 34.43 -50.51 40.88
C ALA A 965 35.68 -49.82 41.42
N ALA A 966 35.46 -48.97 42.43
CA ALA A 966 36.48 -48.26 43.14
C ALA A 966 37.53 -49.25 43.65
N ALA A 967 38.70 -49.26 43.01
CA ALA A 967 39.94 -49.63 43.67
C ALA A 967 40.52 -48.32 44.23
N SER A 968 40.32 -48.20 45.54
CA SER A 968 40.86 -47.22 46.50
C SER A 968 42.22 -46.60 46.18
#